data_AF-A0A319F8E2-F1
#
_entry.id   AF-A0A319F8E2-F1
#
_cell.length_a   1.000
_cell.length_b   1.000
_cell.length_c   1.000
_cell.angle_alpha   90.00
_cell.angle_beta   90.00
_cell.angle_gamma   90.00
#
_symmetry.space_group_name_H-M   'P 1'
#
loop_
_entity.id
_entity.type
_entity.pdbx_description
1 polymer ?
#
loop_
_entity_poly.entity_id
_entity_poly.type
_entity_poly.pdbx_seq_one_letter_code
_entity_poly.pdbx_strand_id
1 'polypeptide(L)'
;MYLRPWQGLAAIVTIGSCVLADHRAPRHVRGNASVQWDHLMMRDDTTEFDPTDLSFIQRMAAIGDSYSAGIGAGERLGTIVEALQAESVIADVINNQIPNINGNQQVILLSAGGNDVELSNILNQCIFQWAVLNSNQVTVAKAAALTDPKFTWAGSYDWDSLGLGCDGQLARTKSLIAGDAFSKSLDSVISAAKAKLGSNGMIYYTGYAKFWAEDLSSACDSVSWSTWIYASEKLTTANRKTMNELVDSVNAQISAAVDRAGSQVKFVDYDSYVGYFNGRFCEEGVDESTKESNTRTGLMFYELNTWDPLGRNPYKRSQDNPLNGTFEGSVNQLAQITLLMDPDAKLTDQTFVSDSAADTTTEALAESKIFLSAQSSDIEVPNLLPDGYGRVFHPQILLHELIAELVIYEMVNWNEQDNGYPAIPEQFTFDSCPYYPPTGSNATNGTNGTADGQQIALASYINPLADPAAWDRIIDYPQDKVTVLVANILNGPDTTVDEDWQKVINRAYSAGKRVLGYVRTGYLGVSQDHFQTRLGSTDLADWVAQIQGDVDLWYQLYPGMIGGIFFDEGWNDCGTDNQYSELYRFISDTTKRKHPGAFTVLNPGATMPQCFEHSADTLMTFENSYDTYMNNYVANPDWTPSDSRKLWHIIYNVPADSAGDVAALARERGAGLIHITDDNLPNPYDTLPDDTYMQTIMNAVDGGGPAIADPSAYPDNGQAASQPGSLSVTSSDYSSVSLSWDPSSDAPYAYAVYRDGKEVVRLTGTMSQVTVGNIDPGSSMSFTVRARGTDGTETSDSNSVSATTLTLPDNQAITNIKSISTDTSTTVQADILIPFAFIRVFLTDPDTRCSMPSWPINYNLGNFICTHYMVEGSALYQYSGANLTDGETNYAWTWTTLDSAPVTRAGYTYTWTLPIGSSSTDPNYFVVEAQGYNPLTNVFHPCPSTWADSTPSTGASCTGKAPYDCKGEPLCSTLNVKWCDKAVNQMNRGSTLYTSNAEALALSGNCWANWEQFGCSVQIRGTDQNGDNCQITGDEMWEAYQDIRDIGGCNKCGSKHFGNGCLVSVDYYYGCDNRDNGVNSIEE
;
A
#
# COMPACT_ATOMS: atom_id res chain seq x y z
N MET A 1 -26.05 18.05 -3.42
CA MET A 1 -25.38 18.71 -4.56
C MET A 1 -23.91 18.33 -4.42
N TYR A 2 -23.23 17.93 -5.51
CA TYR A 2 -21.96 17.18 -5.57
C TYR A 2 -22.12 15.65 -5.70
N LEU A 3 -22.59 15.24 -6.88
CA LEU A 3 -22.42 13.93 -7.52
C LEU A 3 -21.61 14.23 -8.79
N ARG A 4 -20.35 13.76 -8.92
CA ARG A 4 -19.50 13.57 -10.14
C ARG A 4 -18.00 13.59 -9.76
N PRO A 5 -17.26 12.47 -9.93
CA PRO A 5 -16.39 12.28 -11.12
C PRO A 5 -16.59 10.93 -11.87
N TRP A 6 -17.30 9.97 -11.28
CA TRP A 6 -17.36 8.59 -11.77
C TRP A 6 -18.17 8.35 -13.07
N GLN A 7 -18.98 9.30 -13.53
CA GLN A 7 -19.87 9.09 -14.68
C GLN A 7 -19.20 9.25 -16.05
N GLY A 8 -18.05 9.94 -16.13
CA GLY A 8 -17.21 10.00 -17.34
C GLY A 8 -16.32 8.76 -17.49
N LEU A 9 -15.73 8.30 -16.39
CA LEU A 9 -14.98 7.04 -16.27
C LEU A 9 -15.84 5.81 -16.58
N ALA A 10 -17.11 5.83 -16.16
CA ALA A 10 -18.07 4.81 -16.55
C ALA A 10 -18.23 4.71 -18.08
N ALA A 11 -18.00 5.74 -18.89
CA ALA A 11 -18.06 5.58 -20.35
C ALA A 11 -16.85 4.79 -20.90
N ILE A 12 -15.65 4.97 -20.35
CA ILE A 12 -14.45 4.21 -20.73
C ILE A 12 -14.56 2.75 -20.27
N VAL A 13 -15.03 2.53 -19.03
CA VAL A 13 -15.27 1.21 -18.45
C VAL A 13 -16.49 0.51 -19.07
N THR A 14 -17.59 1.20 -19.37
CA THR A 14 -18.83 0.57 -19.89
C THR A 14 -18.75 0.27 -21.39
N ILE A 15 -17.93 0.99 -22.16
CA ILE A 15 -17.70 0.67 -23.58
C ILE A 15 -16.83 -0.60 -23.71
N GLY A 16 -15.90 -0.86 -22.79
CA GLY A 16 -15.08 -2.07 -22.77
C GLY A 16 -15.71 -3.30 -22.09
N SER A 17 -16.48 -3.14 -21.00
CA SER A 17 -16.65 -4.28 -20.06
C SER A 17 -17.98 -5.03 -20.11
N CYS A 18 -19.07 -4.43 -20.62
CA CYS A 18 -20.40 -5.08 -20.48
C CYS A 18 -21.23 -5.18 -21.76
N VAL A 19 -21.04 -4.31 -22.76
CA VAL A 19 -21.94 -4.24 -23.92
C VAL A 19 -21.39 -4.92 -25.17
N LEU A 20 -20.06 -5.06 -25.28
CA LEU A 20 -19.41 -5.70 -26.44
C LEU A 20 -19.34 -7.24 -26.33
N ALA A 21 -19.52 -7.80 -25.14
CA ALA A 21 -19.56 -9.26 -24.90
C ALA A 21 -20.94 -9.91 -25.17
N ASP A 22 -21.97 -9.15 -25.57
CA ASP A 22 -23.31 -9.67 -25.82
C ASP A 22 -23.79 -9.52 -27.28
N HIS A 23 -24.03 -10.64 -27.95
CA HIS A 23 -24.58 -10.72 -29.30
C HIS A 23 -26.11 -10.49 -29.38
N ARG A 24 -26.86 -10.34 -28.26
CA ARG A 24 -28.35 -10.29 -28.28
C ARG A 24 -29.03 -9.05 -27.68
N ALA A 25 -28.32 -8.04 -27.19
CA ALA A 25 -28.97 -6.85 -26.63
C ALA A 25 -29.54 -5.90 -27.71
N PRO A 26 -30.84 -5.50 -27.66
CA PRO A 26 -31.42 -4.56 -28.61
C PRO A 26 -30.92 -3.13 -28.33
N ARG A 27 -30.15 -2.58 -29.28
CA ARG A 27 -29.32 -1.36 -29.12
C ARG A 27 -30.07 -0.05 -29.42
N HIS A 28 -30.00 0.90 -28.50
CA HIS A 28 -30.23 2.33 -28.76
C HIS A 28 -29.09 3.18 -28.18
N VAL A 29 -27.91 3.15 -28.80
CA VAL A 29 -26.90 4.22 -28.67
C VAL A 29 -26.27 4.43 -30.06
N ARG A 30 -26.42 5.64 -30.61
CA ARG A 30 -25.88 6.08 -31.91
C ARG A 30 -24.64 6.97 -31.68
N GLY A 31 -23.53 6.71 -32.38
CA GLY A 31 -22.62 7.77 -32.88
C GLY A 31 -21.09 7.69 -32.61
N ASN A 32 -20.32 7.42 -33.69
CA ASN A 32 -18.92 7.79 -34.05
C ASN A 32 -17.68 7.23 -33.30
N ALA A 33 -16.65 6.78 -34.06
CA ALA A 33 -15.28 6.38 -33.60
C ALA A 33 -14.42 7.53 -33.08
N SER A 34 -14.92 8.75 -33.21
CA SER A 34 -14.44 9.92 -32.51
C SER A 34 -15.60 10.41 -31.66
N VAL A 35 -15.39 10.45 -30.35
CA VAL A 35 -16.38 11.01 -29.43
C VAL A 35 -16.02 12.47 -29.21
N GLN A 36 -16.96 13.37 -29.48
CA GLN A 36 -16.83 14.81 -29.24
C GLN A 36 -17.79 15.20 -28.12
N TRP A 37 -17.25 15.63 -26.97
CA TRP A 37 -18.02 16.07 -25.81
C TRP A 37 -17.85 17.58 -25.61
N ASP A 38 -18.85 18.25 -25.04
CA ASP A 38 -18.70 19.65 -24.61
C ASP A 38 -17.75 19.75 -23.39
N HIS A 39 -17.82 18.78 -22.46
CA HIS A 39 -16.86 18.56 -21.36
C HIS A 39 -16.91 17.08 -20.91
N LEU A 40 -15.77 16.41 -20.70
CA LEU A 40 -15.71 15.02 -20.20
C LEU A 40 -16.01 14.93 -18.68
N MET A 41 -15.65 15.99 -17.95
CA MET A 41 -15.78 16.15 -16.49
C MET A 41 -16.35 17.56 -16.21
N MET A 42 -17.11 17.74 -15.11
CA MET A 42 -17.55 19.08 -14.69
C MET A 42 -16.36 19.81 -14.06
N ARG A 43 -16.10 21.03 -14.52
CA ARG A 43 -15.07 21.92 -13.98
C ARG A 43 -15.42 22.33 -12.54
N ASP A 44 -14.51 22.12 -11.59
CA ASP A 44 -14.53 22.91 -10.35
C ASP A 44 -13.90 24.27 -10.68
N ASP A 45 -14.56 25.37 -10.32
CA ASP A 45 -14.19 26.73 -10.75
C ASP A 45 -13.08 27.31 -9.83
N THR A 46 -12.21 26.46 -9.30
CA THR A 46 -11.08 26.83 -8.45
C THR A 46 -9.87 27.18 -9.32
N THR A 47 -9.08 28.18 -8.90
CA THR A 47 -7.91 28.68 -9.66
C THR A 47 -6.66 27.80 -9.50
N GLU A 48 -6.82 26.55 -9.06
CA GLU A 48 -5.74 25.63 -8.68
C GLU A 48 -5.70 24.45 -9.66
N PHE A 49 -4.50 24.02 -10.07
CA PHE A 49 -4.32 22.95 -11.06
C PHE A 49 -4.64 21.58 -10.41
N ASP A 50 -5.67 20.90 -10.90
CA ASP A 50 -6.00 19.50 -10.55
C ASP A 50 -5.41 18.57 -11.63
N PRO A 51 -4.41 17.74 -11.30
CA PRO A 51 -3.76 16.88 -12.27
C PRO A 51 -4.64 15.71 -12.74
N THR A 52 -5.67 15.35 -11.96
CA THR A 52 -6.67 14.33 -12.33
C THR A 52 -7.79 14.89 -13.21
N ASP A 53 -7.79 16.21 -13.46
CA ASP A 53 -8.73 16.86 -14.37
C ASP A 53 -8.42 16.56 -15.84
N LEU A 54 -9.00 15.46 -16.33
CA LEU A 54 -8.97 15.10 -17.75
C LEU A 54 -9.99 15.87 -18.60
N SER A 55 -10.63 16.94 -18.09
CA SER A 55 -11.64 17.74 -18.83
C SER A 55 -11.08 18.40 -20.10
N PHE A 56 -9.75 18.52 -20.21
CA PHE A 56 -9.08 18.97 -21.42
C PHE A 56 -9.33 18.01 -22.61
N ILE A 57 -9.57 16.71 -22.37
CA ILE A 57 -9.83 15.72 -23.42
C ILE A 57 -11.28 15.85 -23.92
N GLN A 58 -11.44 16.52 -25.06
CA GLN A 58 -12.70 16.73 -25.76
C GLN A 58 -12.86 15.80 -26.97
N ARG A 59 -11.75 15.25 -27.48
CA ARG A 59 -11.68 14.40 -28.67
C ARG A 59 -10.69 13.26 -28.45
N MET A 60 -11.21 12.04 -28.49
CA MET A 60 -10.41 10.83 -28.47
C MET A 60 -10.84 9.85 -29.57
N ALA A 61 -9.91 9.00 -29.99
CA ALA A 61 -10.15 7.87 -30.89
C ALA A 61 -9.44 6.60 -30.38
N ALA A 62 -9.96 5.44 -30.76
CA ALA A 62 -9.28 4.16 -30.58
C ALA A 62 -9.23 3.45 -31.94
N ILE A 63 -8.08 2.89 -32.26
CA ILE A 63 -7.80 2.23 -33.54
C ILE A 63 -6.85 1.05 -33.29
N GLY A 64 -6.92 0.00 -34.10
CA GLY A 64 -6.06 -1.16 -33.91
C GLY A 64 -6.72 -2.50 -34.13
N ASP A 65 -6.04 -3.55 -33.69
CA ASP A 65 -6.68 -4.81 -33.34
C ASP A 65 -7.43 -4.68 -31.99
N SER A 66 -8.37 -5.58 -31.73
CA SER A 66 -9.25 -5.48 -30.57
C SER A 66 -8.61 -5.96 -29.25
N TYR A 67 -7.35 -6.41 -29.29
CA TYR A 67 -6.78 -7.26 -28.25
C TYR A 67 -6.57 -6.52 -26.92
N SER A 68 -5.79 -5.44 -26.90
CA SER A 68 -5.47 -4.74 -25.65
C SER A 68 -6.45 -3.60 -25.32
N ALA A 69 -6.96 -2.91 -26.34
CA ALA A 69 -7.69 -1.65 -26.13
C ALA A 69 -9.22 -1.80 -25.97
N GLY A 70 -9.81 -2.95 -26.30
CA GLY A 70 -11.26 -3.21 -26.23
C GLY A 70 -12.18 -2.26 -27.05
N ILE A 71 -11.64 -1.21 -27.68
CA ILE A 71 -12.40 -0.11 -28.31
C ILE A 71 -11.97 0.12 -29.79
N GLY A 72 -10.99 -0.64 -30.30
CA GLY A 72 -10.35 -0.42 -31.60
C GLY A 72 -10.84 -1.26 -32.79
N ALA A 73 -11.99 -1.94 -32.74
CA ALA A 73 -12.42 -2.81 -33.84
C ALA A 73 -13.36 -2.10 -34.85
N GLY A 74 -12.88 -1.92 -36.09
CA GLY A 74 -13.72 -1.79 -37.30
C GLY A 74 -14.47 -0.46 -37.52
N GLU A 75 -14.95 -0.24 -38.75
CA GLU A 75 -15.65 0.99 -39.14
C GLU A 75 -16.90 1.25 -38.27
N ARG A 76 -16.91 2.31 -37.45
CA ARG A 76 -18.13 2.81 -36.80
C ARG A 76 -19.08 3.53 -37.77
N LEU A 77 -19.30 2.96 -38.96
CA LEU A 77 -20.24 3.46 -39.97
C LEU A 77 -21.09 2.34 -40.59
N GLY A 78 -21.49 1.35 -39.81
CA GLY A 78 -22.54 0.39 -40.19
C GLY A 78 -23.03 -0.46 -39.04
N THR A 79 -23.72 -1.56 -39.35
CA THR A 79 -24.51 -2.33 -38.37
C THR A 79 -23.63 -2.97 -37.30
N ILE A 80 -24.26 -3.37 -36.19
CA ILE A 80 -23.71 -4.01 -34.99
C ILE A 80 -22.61 -5.06 -35.23
N VAL A 81 -22.68 -5.75 -36.36
CA VAL A 81 -21.83 -6.90 -36.70
C VAL A 81 -20.43 -6.49 -37.18
N GLU A 82 -20.23 -5.23 -37.57
CA GLU A 82 -18.95 -4.71 -38.08
C GLU A 82 -17.94 -4.37 -36.97
N ALA A 83 -18.40 -4.22 -35.72
CA ALA A 83 -17.55 -3.97 -34.54
C ALA A 83 -16.80 -5.22 -34.05
N LEU A 84 -16.93 -6.36 -34.75
CA LEU A 84 -16.37 -7.67 -34.36
C LEU A 84 -15.23 -8.16 -35.29
N GLN A 85 -14.72 -7.31 -36.20
CA GLN A 85 -13.56 -7.65 -37.05
C GLN A 85 -12.25 -7.54 -36.24
N ALA A 86 -11.95 -8.57 -35.44
CA ALA A 86 -10.80 -8.66 -34.55
C ALA A 86 -9.45 -8.98 -35.23
N GLU A 87 -9.41 -9.13 -36.57
CA GLU A 87 -8.23 -9.58 -37.32
C GLU A 87 -7.51 -8.47 -38.11
N SER A 88 -7.72 -7.19 -37.79
CA SER A 88 -7.11 -6.10 -38.55
C SER A 88 -5.58 -6.11 -38.42
N VAL A 89 -4.88 -6.21 -39.56
CA VAL A 89 -3.45 -5.93 -39.65
C VAL A 89 -3.22 -4.42 -39.75
N ILE A 90 -1.99 -3.95 -39.59
CA ILE A 90 -1.63 -2.53 -39.69
C ILE A 90 -2.14 -1.89 -40.98
N ALA A 91 -2.10 -2.62 -42.10
CA ALA A 91 -2.60 -2.12 -43.38
C ALA A 91 -4.11 -1.77 -43.30
N ASP A 92 -4.92 -2.56 -42.59
CA ASP A 92 -6.34 -2.29 -42.41
C ASP A 92 -6.57 -1.11 -41.48
N VAL A 93 -5.76 -0.97 -40.42
CA VAL A 93 -5.81 0.19 -39.53
C VAL A 93 -5.54 1.49 -40.32
N ILE A 94 -4.54 1.48 -41.20
CA ILE A 94 -4.18 2.63 -42.03
C ILE A 94 -5.22 2.95 -43.09
N ASN A 95 -5.77 1.93 -43.77
CA ASN A 95 -6.62 2.13 -44.94
C ASN A 95 -8.11 2.28 -44.58
N ASN A 96 -8.55 1.66 -43.49
CA ASN A 96 -9.98 1.53 -43.17
C ASN A 96 -10.34 2.21 -41.83
N GLN A 97 -9.43 2.26 -40.84
CA GLN A 97 -9.77 2.86 -39.54
C GLN A 97 -9.35 4.34 -39.44
N ILE A 98 -8.06 4.66 -39.66
CA ILE A 98 -7.51 6.02 -39.53
C ILE A 98 -8.21 7.05 -40.44
N PRO A 99 -8.61 6.75 -41.69
CA PRO A 99 -9.30 7.74 -42.51
C PRO A 99 -10.61 8.22 -41.89
N ASN A 100 -11.27 7.34 -41.12
CA ASN A 100 -12.57 7.58 -40.49
C ASN A 100 -12.49 8.31 -39.14
N ILE A 101 -11.29 8.54 -38.58
CA ILE A 101 -11.14 9.38 -37.37
C ILE A 101 -11.02 10.86 -37.73
N ASN A 102 -11.69 11.73 -36.95
CA ASN A 102 -11.60 13.18 -37.11
C ASN A 102 -10.16 13.68 -36.84
N GLY A 103 -9.77 14.82 -37.41
CA GLY A 103 -8.52 15.48 -37.03
C GLY A 103 -8.61 16.21 -35.68
N ASN A 104 -7.46 16.64 -35.17
CA ASN A 104 -7.31 17.32 -33.88
C ASN A 104 -7.73 16.44 -32.68
N GLN A 105 -7.35 15.16 -32.69
CA GLN A 105 -7.50 14.27 -31.55
C GLN A 105 -6.53 14.66 -30.44
N GLN A 106 -6.98 14.62 -29.19
CA GLN A 106 -6.13 14.83 -28.01
C GLN A 106 -5.58 13.50 -27.48
N VAL A 107 -6.33 12.42 -27.69
CA VAL A 107 -5.92 11.07 -27.32
C VAL A 107 -6.22 10.11 -28.46
N ILE A 108 -5.25 9.26 -28.82
CA ILE A 108 -5.46 8.10 -29.68
C ILE A 108 -4.96 6.86 -28.95
N LEU A 109 -5.83 5.88 -28.74
CA LEU A 109 -5.45 4.56 -28.25
C LEU A 109 -5.12 3.68 -29.46
N LEU A 110 -3.95 3.03 -29.45
CA LEU A 110 -3.47 2.21 -30.56
C LEU A 110 -2.98 0.85 -30.06
N SER A 111 -3.48 -0.22 -30.66
CA SER A 111 -2.95 -1.58 -30.48
C SER A 111 -2.85 -2.25 -31.84
N ALA A 112 -1.67 -2.61 -32.32
CA ALA A 112 -1.53 -3.26 -33.63
C ALA A 112 -0.17 -3.95 -33.73
N GLY A 113 -0.10 -4.96 -34.61
CA GLY A 113 1.16 -5.61 -35.01
C GLY A 113 1.21 -7.11 -34.72
N GLY A 114 0.42 -7.62 -33.77
CA GLY A 114 0.36 -9.05 -33.47
C GLY A 114 -0.15 -9.89 -34.64
N ASN A 115 -1.20 -9.42 -35.32
CA ASN A 115 -1.73 -10.06 -36.53
C ASN A 115 -0.76 -9.97 -37.71
N ASP A 116 -0.02 -8.86 -37.85
CA ASP A 116 0.96 -8.65 -38.93
C ASP A 116 2.13 -9.64 -38.91
N VAL A 117 2.41 -10.22 -37.74
CA VAL A 117 3.44 -11.25 -37.55
C VAL A 117 2.86 -12.62 -37.27
N GLU A 118 1.55 -12.81 -37.50
CA GLU A 118 0.87 -14.09 -37.43
C GLU A 118 0.86 -14.71 -36.01
N LEU A 119 0.75 -13.91 -34.94
CA LEU A 119 0.60 -14.45 -33.58
C LEU A 119 -0.67 -15.31 -33.45
N SER A 120 -1.77 -14.92 -34.12
CA SER A 120 -3.02 -15.69 -34.13
C SER A 120 -2.86 -17.06 -34.82
N ASN A 121 -1.99 -17.17 -35.83
CA ASN A 121 -1.72 -18.45 -36.51
C ASN A 121 -1.00 -19.45 -35.60
N ILE A 122 -0.25 -18.99 -34.59
CA ILE A 122 0.35 -19.86 -33.57
C ILE A 122 -0.75 -20.58 -32.78
N LEU A 123 -1.90 -19.93 -32.51
CA LEU A 123 -3.04 -20.58 -31.86
C LEU A 123 -3.52 -21.80 -32.64
N ASN A 124 -3.60 -21.70 -33.98
CA ASN A 124 -3.94 -22.84 -34.82
C ASN A 124 -2.82 -23.89 -34.84
N GLN A 125 -1.58 -23.49 -35.12
CA GLN A 125 -0.51 -24.44 -35.42
C GLN A 125 0.06 -25.15 -34.17
N CYS A 126 0.09 -24.46 -33.03
CA CYS A 126 0.78 -24.90 -31.81
C CYS A 126 -0.14 -25.23 -30.63
N ILE A 127 -1.38 -24.74 -30.60
CA ILE A 127 -2.23 -24.82 -29.40
C ILE A 127 -3.51 -25.62 -29.67
N PHE A 128 -4.41 -25.09 -30.50
CA PHE A 128 -5.74 -25.68 -30.72
C PHE A 128 -5.80 -26.65 -31.89
N GLN A 129 -4.90 -26.56 -32.85
CA GLN A 129 -4.89 -27.45 -34.03
C GLN A 129 -6.25 -27.52 -34.75
N TRP A 130 -6.90 -26.37 -34.97
CA TRP A 130 -8.21 -26.31 -35.62
C TRP A 130 -8.17 -26.87 -37.04
N ALA A 131 -7.13 -26.55 -37.83
CA ALA A 131 -6.77 -27.24 -39.06
C ALA A 131 -5.24 -27.16 -39.30
N VAL A 132 -4.55 -28.26 -39.02
CA VAL A 132 -3.12 -28.43 -39.27
C VAL A 132 -2.94 -29.63 -40.20
N LEU A 133 -2.39 -29.38 -41.40
CA LEU A 133 -2.34 -30.34 -42.49
C LEU A 133 -0.91 -30.52 -42.98
N ASN A 134 -0.58 -31.66 -43.58
CA ASN A 134 0.66 -31.79 -44.36
C ASN A 134 0.47 -31.25 -45.79
N SER A 135 1.56 -31.02 -46.53
CA SER A 135 1.52 -30.41 -47.87
C SER A 135 0.61 -31.14 -48.89
N ASN A 136 0.51 -32.47 -48.80
CA ASN A 136 -0.40 -33.24 -49.66
C ASN A 136 -1.86 -33.01 -49.25
N GLN A 137 -2.15 -33.02 -47.95
CA GLN A 137 -3.48 -32.73 -47.42
C GLN A 137 -3.93 -31.30 -47.75
N VAL A 138 -3.04 -30.30 -47.69
CA VAL A 138 -3.33 -28.92 -48.11
C VAL A 138 -3.79 -28.88 -49.57
N THR A 139 -3.07 -29.57 -50.46
CA THR A 139 -3.41 -29.61 -51.89
C THR A 139 -4.80 -30.23 -52.12
N VAL A 140 -5.09 -31.32 -51.40
CA VAL A 140 -6.38 -32.02 -51.48
C VAL A 140 -7.52 -31.17 -50.90
N ALA A 141 -7.33 -30.61 -49.71
CA ALA A 141 -8.32 -29.77 -49.03
C ALA A 141 -8.66 -28.53 -49.86
N LYS A 142 -7.66 -27.86 -50.42
CA LYS A 142 -7.83 -26.71 -51.31
C LYS A 142 -8.64 -27.06 -52.55
N ALA A 143 -8.30 -28.16 -53.22
CA ALA A 143 -9.02 -28.60 -54.41
C ALA A 143 -10.48 -28.94 -54.08
N ALA A 144 -10.73 -29.62 -52.96
CA ALA A 144 -12.07 -29.97 -52.52
C ALA A 144 -12.90 -28.72 -52.17
N ALA A 145 -12.37 -27.80 -51.37
CA ALA A 145 -13.05 -26.59 -50.94
C ALA A 145 -13.38 -25.66 -52.13
N LEU A 146 -12.48 -25.48 -53.09
CA LEU A 146 -12.74 -24.67 -54.29
C LEU A 146 -13.85 -25.22 -55.20
N THR A 147 -14.18 -26.51 -55.08
CA THR A 147 -15.24 -27.15 -55.88
C THR A 147 -16.57 -27.28 -55.15
N ASP A 148 -16.60 -27.07 -53.83
CA ASP A 148 -17.82 -27.12 -53.03
C ASP A 148 -18.41 -25.71 -52.88
N PRO A 149 -19.62 -25.44 -53.39
CA PRO A 149 -20.26 -24.13 -53.31
C PRO A 149 -20.54 -23.65 -51.87
N LYS A 150 -20.39 -24.51 -50.85
CA LYS A 150 -20.48 -24.13 -49.43
C LYS A 150 -19.26 -23.36 -48.93
N PHE A 151 -18.12 -23.46 -49.59
CA PHE A 151 -16.85 -22.84 -49.17
C PHE A 151 -16.53 -21.61 -50.03
N THR A 152 -17.45 -20.65 -50.07
CA THR A 152 -17.33 -19.45 -50.93
C THR A 152 -16.10 -18.58 -50.60
N TRP A 153 -15.57 -18.68 -49.39
CA TRP A 153 -14.36 -17.99 -48.91
C TRP A 153 -13.04 -18.71 -49.29
N ALA A 154 -13.08 -19.96 -49.74
CA ALA A 154 -11.88 -20.78 -50.01
C ALA A 154 -10.94 -20.18 -51.06
N GLY A 155 -11.47 -19.37 -51.99
CA GLY A 155 -10.70 -18.74 -53.06
C GLY A 155 -9.68 -17.70 -52.57
N SER A 156 -9.97 -17.02 -51.45
CA SER A 156 -9.12 -15.97 -50.86
C SER A 156 -8.29 -16.45 -49.68
N TYR A 157 -8.43 -17.71 -49.26
CA TYR A 157 -7.77 -18.25 -48.08
C TYR A 157 -6.29 -18.59 -48.35
N ASP A 158 -5.39 -18.30 -47.40
CA ASP A 158 -3.99 -18.72 -47.45
C ASP A 158 -3.84 -20.19 -47.05
N TRP A 159 -4.05 -21.08 -48.02
CA TRP A 159 -3.95 -22.53 -47.83
C TRP A 159 -2.55 -23.01 -47.43
N ASP A 160 -1.49 -22.30 -47.84
CA ASP A 160 -0.12 -22.76 -47.60
C ASP A 160 0.23 -22.62 -46.10
N SER A 161 -0.41 -21.68 -45.40
CA SER A 161 -0.26 -21.49 -43.95
C SER A 161 -0.67 -22.71 -43.13
N LEU A 162 -1.60 -23.53 -43.63
CA LEU A 162 -2.06 -24.76 -42.95
C LEU A 162 -0.99 -25.86 -42.92
N GLY A 163 -0.01 -25.77 -43.82
CA GLY A 163 1.05 -26.75 -44.06
C GLY A 163 2.31 -26.60 -43.22
N LEU A 164 2.39 -25.57 -42.38
CA LEU A 164 3.63 -25.16 -41.70
C LEU A 164 3.96 -26.02 -40.47
N GLY A 165 2.95 -26.48 -39.74
CA GLY A 165 3.13 -27.08 -38.42
C GLY A 165 3.62 -26.07 -37.38
N CYS A 166 3.67 -26.48 -36.10
CA CYS A 166 4.04 -25.57 -35.01
C CYS A 166 5.46 -24.98 -35.19
N ASP A 167 6.48 -25.82 -35.36
CA ASP A 167 7.87 -25.35 -35.55
C ASP A 167 8.03 -24.40 -36.74
N GLY A 168 7.35 -24.72 -37.85
CA GLY A 168 7.38 -23.90 -39.06
C GLY A 168 6.72 -22.54 -38.84
N GLN A 169 5.60 -22.50 -38.12
CA GLN A 169 4.90 -21.27 -37.79
C GLN A 169 5.71 -20.41 -36.81
N LEU A 170 6.27 -20.99 -35.75
CA LEU A 170 7.12 -20.27 -34.79
C LEU A 170 8.33 -19.64 -35.49
N ALA A 171 8.98 -20.38 -36.40
CA ALA A 171 10.09 -19.86 -37.20
C ALA A 171 9.66 -18.75 -38.18
N ARG A 172 8.50 -18.90 -38.82
CA ARG A 172 7.93 -17.89 -39.73
C ARG A 172 7.63 -16.59 -38.98
N THR A 173 6.89 -16.67 -37.88
CA THR A 173 6.57 -15.52 -37.03
C THR A 173 7.84 -14.82 -36.54
N LYS A 174 8.84 -15.58 -36.06
CA LYS A 174 10.15 -15.02 -35.68
C LYS A 174 10.81 -14.24 -36.83
N SER A 175 10.75 -14.78 -38.05
CA SER A 175 11.32 -14.12 -39.24
C SER A 175 10.52 -12.87 -39.65
N LEU A 176 9.21 -12.85 -39.45
CA LEU A 176 8.37 -11.68 -39.73
C LEU A 176 8.70 -10.54 -38.77
N ILE A 177 8.79 -10.83 -37.46
CA ILE A 177 9.14 -9.85 -36.42
C ILE A 177 10.53 -9.24 -36.67
N ALA A 178 11.50 -10.08 -37.04
CA ALA A 178 12.86 -9.63 -37.34
C ALA A 178 13.01 -8.87 -38.68
N GLY A 179 11.96 -8.86 -39.51
CA GLY A 179 12.00 -8.25 -40.83
C GLY A 179 11.78 -6.74 -40.81
N ASP A 180 12.54 -6.01 -41.63
CA ASP A 180 12.38 -4.56 -41.83
C ASP A 180 10.94 -4.14 -42.20
N ALA A 181 10.20 -5.02 -42.87
CA ALA A 181 8.83 -4.74 -43.29
C ALA A 181 7.89 -4.49 -42.10
N PHE A 182 8.06 -5.24 -41.01
CA PHE A 182 7.25 -5.11 -39.80
C PHE A 182 7.59 -3.82 -39.05
N SER A 183 8.89 -3.53 -38.83
CA SER A 183 9.30 -2.26 -38.24
C SER A 183 8.80 -1.05 -39.05
N LYS A 184 8.82 -1.12 -40.39
CA LYS A 184 8.29 -0.05 -41.26
C LYS A 184 6.77 0.07 -41.21
N SER A 185 6.02 -1.02 -41.02
CA SER A 185 4.57 -0.95 -40.88
C SER A 185 4.19 -0.28 -39.56
N LEU A 186 4.87 -0.62 -38.46
CA LEU A 186 4.72 0.05 -37.17
C LEU A 186 4.98 1.56 -37.27
N ASP A 187 6.07 1.96 -37.93
CA ASP A 187 6.36 3.38 -38.18
C ASP A 187 5.26 4.06 -39.01
N SER A 188 4.69 3.33 -39.98
CA SER A 188 3.66 3.85 -40.87
C SER A 188 2.33 4.06 -40.16
N VAL A 189 1.90 3.14 -39.29
CA VAL A 189 0.64 3.30 -38.53
C VAL A 189 0.75 4.42 -37.51
N ILE A 190 1.88 4.53 -36.81
CA ILE A 190 2.12 5.62 -35.88
C ILE A 190 2.13 6.95 -36.63
N SER A 191 2.81 7.03 -37.78
CA SER A 191 2.84 8.24 -38.60
C SER A 191 1.45 8.65 -39.10
N ALA A 192 0.64 7.68 -39.53
CA ALA A 192 -0.73 7.91 -39.99
C ALA A 192 -1.65 8.37 -38.84
N ALA A 193 -1.50 7.77 -37.65
CA ALA A 193 -2.24 8.16 -36.45
C ALA A 193 -1.84 9.57 -35.97
N LYS A 194 -0.54 9.88 -35.97
CA LYS A 194 -0.02 11.21 -35.60
C LYS A 194 -0.59 12.33 -36.48
N ALA A 195 -0.84 12.07 -37.76
CA ALA A 195 -1.46 13.03 -38.66
C ALA A 195 -2.89 13.46 -38.24
N LYS A 196 -3.51 12.73 -37.31
CA LYS A 196 -4.84 13.03 -36.76
C LYS A 196 -4.79 13.71 -35.39
N LEU A 197 -3.62 13.81 -34.75
CA LEU A 197 -3.45 14.48 -33.46
C LEU A 197 -3.55 16.00 -33.57
N GLY A 198 -4.00 16.65 -32.49
CA GLY A 198 -3.83 18.07 -32.25
C GLY A 198 -2.39 18.40 -31.81
N SER A 199 -2.10 19.69 -31.60
CA SER A 199 -0.74 20.15 -31.23
C SER A 199 -0.20 19.53 -29.94
N ASN A 200 -1.08 19.24 -28.99
CA ASN A 200 -0.76 18.64 -27.69
C ASN A 200 -1.41 17.24 -27.56
N GLY A 201 -1.67 16.58 -28.69
CA GLY A 201 -2.27 15.24 -28.68
C GLY A 201 -1.22 14.16 -28.41
N MET A 202 -1.66 13.08 -27.76
CA MET A 202 -0.86 11.89 -27.43
C MET A 202 -1.45 10.62 -28.04
N ILE A 203 -0.58 9.70 -28.46
CA ILE A 203 -0.93 8.30 -28.77
C ILE A 203 -0.45 7.42 -27.61
N TYR A 204 -1.33 6.56 -27.09
CA TYR A 204 -0.97 5.50 -26.14
C TYR A 204 -1.01 4.17 -26.88
N TYR A 205 0.17 3.60 -27.12
CA TYR A 205 0.36 2.36 -27.86
C TYR A 205 0.55 1.21 -26.87
N THR A 206 -0.48 0.38 -26.70
CA THR A 206 -0.43 -0.79 -25.80
C THR A 206 0.32 -1.95 -26.43
N GLY A 207 1.18 -2.62 -25.65
CA GLY A 207 1.85 -3.87 -26.03
C GLY A 207 0.94 -5.10 -25.98
N TYR A 208 1.56 -6.28 -25.94
CA TYR A 208 0.93 -7.58 -25.72
C TYR A 208 1.49 -8.24 -24.45
N ALA A 209 0.74 -9.13 -23.81
CA ALA A 209 1.24 -9.90 -22.66
C ALA A 209 1.52 -11.36 -23.02
N LYS A 210 2.47 -11.96 -22.31
CA LYS A 210 2.81 -13.37 -22.42
C LYS A 210 1.67 -14.21 -21.86
N PHE A 211 1.32 -15.24 -22.61
CA PHE A 211 0.30 -16.20 -22.19
C PHE A 211 0.83 -17.28 -21.26
N TRP A 212 2.13 -17.56 -21.26
CA TRP A 212 2.68 -18.69 -20.53
C TRP A 212 3.54 -18.23 -19.36
N ALA A 213 3.46 -18.96 -18.24
CA ALA A 213 4.31 -18.76 -17.08
C ALA A 213 5.80 -18.76 -17.45
N GLU A 214 6.55 -17.86 -16.81
CA GLU A 214 7.99 -17.66 -17.08
C GLU A 214 8.88 -18.59 -16.27
N ASP A 215 8.36 -19.24 -15.23
CA ASP A 215 9.02 -20.32 -14.50
C ASP A 215 9.24 -21.57 -15.38
N LEU A 216 8.46 -21.67 -16.47
CA LEU A 216 8.49 -22.71 -17.48
C LEU A 216 8.44 -24.13 -16.90
N SER A 217 7.63 -24.33 -15.85
CA SER A 217 7.48 -25.63 -15.18
C SER A 217 7.15 -26.77 -16.16
N SER A 218 7.78 -27.93 -16.00
CA SER A 218 7.53 -29.11 -16.85
C SER A 218 6.14 -29.73 -16.66
N ALA A 219 5.36 -29.26 -15.68
CA ALA A 219 4.00 -29.74 -15.42
C ALA A 219 3.11 -29.65 -16.68
N CYS A 220 3.28 -28.59 -17.48
CA CYS A 220 2.53 -28.38 -18.71
C CYS A 220 3.03 -29.17 -19.93
N ASP A 221 4.18 -29.85 -19.85
CA ASP A 221 4.75 -30.54 -21.02
C ASP A 221 3.88 -31.71 -21.51
N SER A 222 2.98 -32.20 -20.65
CA SER A 222 2.01 -33.25 -20.97
C SER A 222 0.64 -32.71 -21.41
N VAL A 223 0.40 -31.40 -21.26
CA VAL A 223 -0.88 -30.74 -21.57
C VAL A 223 -1.03 -30.52 -23.08
N SER A 224 -2.24 -30.72 -23.59
CA SER A 224 -2.62 -30.43 -24.98
C SER A 224 -4.02 -29.84 -24.99
N TRP A 225 -4.19 -28.74 -25.72
CA TRP A 225 -5.50 -28.14 -26.00
C TRP A 225 -5.96 -28.36 -27.44
N SER A 226 -5.39 -29.37 -28.10
CA SER A 226 -5.81 -29.79 -29.44
C SER A 226 -7.32 -30.07 -29.49
N THR A 227 -7.99 -29.44 -30.45
CA THR A 227 -9.45 -29.40 -30.59
C THR A 227 -10.04 -30.77 -30.93
N TRP A 228 -9.28 -31.64 -31.62
CA TRP A 228 -9.74 -32.91 -32.16
C TRP A 228 -9.10 -34.12 -31.45
N ILE A 229 -9.87 -35.21 -31.27
CA ILE A 229 -9.47 -36.40 -30.47
C ILE A 229 -8.17 -37.10 -30.96
N TYR A 230 -7.77 -36.93 -32.22
CA TYR A 230 -6.56 -37.57 -32.78
C TYR A 230 -5.35 -36.63 -32.93
N ALA A 231 -5.47 -35.38 -32.49
CA ALA A 231 -4.42 -34.37 -32.51
C ALA A 231 -3.78 -34.24 -31.11
N SER A 232 -2.45 -34.06 -31.03
CA SER A 232 -1.75 -34.07 -29.73
C SER A 232 -0.52 -33.17 -29.68
N GLU A 233 -0.60 -31.94 -30.20
CA GLU A 233 0.46 -30.95 -29.95
C GLU A 233 0.49 -30.60 -28.47
N LYS A 234 1.69 -30.59 -27.90
CA LYS A 234 1.91 -30.41 -26.47
C LYS A 234 2.43 -29.01 -26.18
N LEU A 235 2.01 -28.47 -25.04
CA LEU A 235 2.48 -27.20 -24.49
C LEU A 235 3.84 -27.37 -23.82
N THR A 236 4.80 -27.93 -24.56
CA THR A 236 6.14 -28.18 -24.08
C THR A 236 6.81 -26.90 -23.62
N THR A 237 7.72 -27.03 -22.66
CA THR A 237 8.59 -25.96 -22.17
C THR A 237 9.27 -25.22 -23.32
N ALA A 238 9.74 -25.94 -24.35
CA ALA A 238 10.37 -25.34 -25.52
C ALA A 238 9.40 -24.47 -26.34
N ASN A 239 8.17 -24.95 -26.55
CA ASN A 239 7.15 -24.23 -27.29
C ASN A 239 6.69 -22.99 -26.51
N ARG A 240 6.38 -23.13 -25.21
CA ARG A 240 5.98 -22.02 -24.32
C ARG A 240 7.05 -20.94 -24.22
N LYS A 241 8.30 -21.35 -24.03
CA LYS A 241 9.44 -20.43 -24.03
C LYS A 241 9.53 -19.65 -25.34
N THR A 242 9.47 -20.36 -26.48
CA THR A 242 9.55 -19.70 -27.79
C THR A 242 8.38 -18.72 -27.99
N MET A 243 7.16 -19.09 -27.60
CA MET A 243 6.00 -18.20 -27.68
C MET A 243 6.17 -16.94 -26.82
N ASN A 244 6.68 -17.06 -25.58
CA ASN A 244 7.00 -15.90 -24.74
C ASN A 244 8.08 -15.00 -25.37
N GLU A 245 9.16 -15.59 -25.89
CA GLU A 245 10.22 -14.85 -26.59
C GLU A 245 9.70 -14.09 -27.82
N LEU A 246 8.68 -14.60 -28.51
CA LEU A 246 8.04 -13.91 -29.64
C LEU A 246 7.24 -12.69 -29.17
N VAL A 247 6.52 -12.79 -28.04
CA VAL A 247 5.81 -11.64 -27.44
C VAL A 247 6.82 -10.55 -27.04
N ASP A 248 7.91 -10.93 -26.36
CA ASP A 248 9.00 -9.99 -26.03
C ASP A 248 9.55 -9.31 -27.28
N SER A 249 9.76 -10.09 -28.35
CA SER A 249 10.29 -9.57 -29.61
C SER A 249 9.33 -8.60 -30.31
N VAL A 250 8.01 -8.84 -30.26
CA VAL A 250 6.99 -7.93 -30.78
C VAL A 250 6.95 -6.64 -29.96
N ASN A 251 6.87 -6.74 -28.64
CA ASN A 251 6.85 -5.58 -27.74
C ASN A 251 8.12 -4.73 -27.91
N ALA A 252 9.29 -5.36 -28.09
CA ALA A 252 10.53 -4.65 -28.38
C ALA A 252 10.48 -3.87 -29.71
N GLN A 253 9.87 -4.44 -30.77
CA GLN A 253 9.69 -3.72 -32.04
C GLN A 253 8.71 -2.55 -31.92
N ILE A 254 7.62 -2.72 -31.16
CA ILE A 254 6.63 -1.67 -30.89
C ILE A 254 7.27 -0.54 -30.08
N SER A 255 7.91 -0.86 -28.96
CA SER A 255 8.64 0.09 -28.12
C SER A 255 9.68 0.87 -28.94
N ALA A 256 10.47 0.19 -29.77
CA ALA A 256 11.43 0.85 -30.65
C ALA A 256 10.75 1.76 -31.71
N ALA A 257 9.57 1.42 -32.21
CA ALA A 257 8.81 2.27 -33.13
C ALA A 257 8.23 3.51 -32.42
N VAL A 258 7.76 3.35 -31.19
CA VAL A 258 7.33 4.45 -30.33
C VAL A 258 8.49 5.41 -30.06
N ASP A 259 9.67 4.90 -29.70
CA ASP A 259 10.88 5.71 -29.49
C ASP A 259 11.26 6.52 -30.74
N ARG A 260 11.21 5.89 -31.93
CA ARG A 260 11.45 6.57 -33.21
C ARG A 260 10.40 7.65 -33.51
N ALA A 261 9.17 7.47 -33.06
CA ALA A 261 8.08 8.41 -33.29
C ALA A 261 8.12 9.66 -32.39
N GLY A 262 8.89 9.60 -31.30
CA GLY A 262 9.12 10.72 -30.38
C GLY A 262 8.01 10.92 -29.34
N SER A 263 8.13 12.01 -28.56
CA SER A 263 7.40 12.23 -27.30
C SER A 263 5.88 12.33 -27.38
N GLN A 264 5.27 12.34 -28.56
CA GLN A 264 3.81 12.32 -28.73
C GLN A 264 3.21 10.91 -28.70
N VAL A 265 4.04 9.90 -28.47
CA VAL A 265 3.64 8.49 -28.46
C VAL A 265 4.24 7.85 -27.22
N LYS A 266 3.41 7.16 -26.43
CA LYS A 266 3.82 6.43 -25.23
C LYS A 266 3.54 4.94 -25.41
N PHE A 267 4.54 4.12 -25.13
CA PHE A 267 4.37 2.67 -25.07
C PHE A 267 3.81 2.31 -23.70
N VAL A 268 2.73 1.56 -23.67
CA VAL A 268 2.09 1.07 -22.44
C VAL A 268 2.34 -0.43 -22.36
N ASP A 269 3.35 -0.79 -21.57
CA ASP A 269 3.72 -2.19 -21.31
C ASP A 269 2.98 -2.69 -20.07
N TYR A 270 2.16 -3.72 -20.24
CA TYR A 270 1.39 -4.30 -19.15
C TYR A 270 1.77 -5.77 -18.87
N ASP A 271 2.74 -6.35 -19.60
CA ASP A 271 3.10 -7.78 -19.45
C ASP A 271 3.64 -8.09 -18.05
N SER A 272 4.44 -7.18 -17.48
CA SER A 272 5.02 -7.32 -16.14
C SER A 272 3.94 -7.49 -15.07
N TYR A 273 2.83 -6.75 -15.19
CA TYR A 273 1.68 -6.87 -14.31
C TYR A 273 0.99 -8.23 -14.47
N VAL A 274 0.86 -8.75 -15.69
CA VAL A 274 0.29 -10.10 -15.91
C VAL A 274 1.08 -11.18 -15.18
N GLY A 275 2.41 -11.09 -15.22
CA GLY A 275 3.29 -11.98 -14.45
C GLY A 275 3.16 -11.77 -12.93
N TYR A 276 3.13 -10.52 -12.47
CA TYR A 276 3.00 -10.18 -11.05
C TYR A 276 1.77 -10.81 -10.39
N PHE A 277 0.65 -10.90 -11.11
CA PHE A 277 -0.61 -11.48 -10.61
C PHE A 277 -0.74 -12.99 -10.84
N ASN A 278 0.32 -13.68 -11.30
CA ASN A 278 0.24 -15.08 -11.78
C ASN A 278 -0.93 -15.28 -12.77
N GLY A 279 -1.10 -14.29 -13.65
CA GLY A 279 -2.23 -14.18 -14.56
C GLY A 279 -2.08 -14.99 -15.85
N ARG A 280 -1.05 -15.83 -15.96
CA ARG A 280 -0.72 -16.60 -17.17
C ARG A 280 -1.18 -18.06 -17.06
N PHE A 281 -1.12 -18.77 -18.18
CA PHE A 281 -1.30 -20.20 -18.24
C PHE A 281 -0.02 -20.93 -17.81
N CYS A 282 -0.16 -22.15 -17.28
CA CYS A 282 0.94 -23.01 -16.84
C CYS A 282 1.76 -22.48 -15.66
N GLU A 283 1.17 -21.62 -14.83
CA GLU A 283 1.78 -21.16 -13.58
C GLU A 283 1.93 -22.31 -12.57
N GLU A 284 2.92 -22.22 -11.67
CA GLU A 284 3.19 -23.25 -10.69
C GLU A 284 1.95 -23.58 -9.84
N GLY A 285 1.65 -24.87 -9.67
CA GLY A 285 0.49 -25.35 -8.92
C GLY A 285 -0.84 -25.33 -9.68
N VAL A 286 -0.87 -24.87 -10.94
CA VAL A 286 -2.07 -24.93 -11.79
C VAL A 286 -2.12 -26.22 -12.61
N ASP A 287 -3.23 -26.94 -12.51
CA ASP A 287 -3.52 -28.09 -13.39
C ASP A 287 -4.23 -27.64 -14.68
N GLU A 288 -3.46 -27.30 -15.71
CA GLU A 288 -3.95 -26.93 -17.05
C GLU A 288 -4.56 -28.10 -17.85
N SER A 289 -4.60 -29.31 -17.27
CA SER A 289 -5.30 -30.46 -17.85
C SER A 289 -6.75 -30.60 -17.37
N THR A 290 -7.16 -29.78 -16.40
CA THR A 290 -8.52 -29.80 -15.84
C THR A 290 -9.58 -29.47 -16.89
N LYS A 291 -10.74 -30.12 -16.78
CA LYS A 291 -11.92 -29.84 -17.60
C LYS A 291 -12.93 -28.95 -16.87
N GLU A 292 -12.67 -28.63 -15.60
CA GLU A 292 -13.52 -27.79 -14.74
C GLU A 292 -13.30 -26.30 -15.02
N SER A 293 -14.39 -25.53 -15.05
CA SER A 293 -14.37 -24.09 -15.37
C SER A 293 -14.08 -23.21 -14.17
N ASN A 294 -13.38 -22.08 -14.40
CA ASN A 294 -13.21 -20.96 -13.46
C ASN A 294 -12.64 -21.36 -12.08
N THR A 295 -11.63 -22.22 -12.06
CA THR A 295 -10.95 -22.54 -10.80
C THR A 295 -9.93 -21.47 -10.38
N ARG A 296 -9.65 -20.46 -11.24
CA ARG A 296 -8.59 -19.44 -11.03
C ARG A 296 -9.12 -18.01 -11.06
N THR A 297 -9.27 -17.37 -9.91
CA THR A 297 -9.46 -15.91 -9.81
C THR A 297 -8.07 -15.28 -9.75
N GLY A 298 -7.75 -14.54 -10.80
CA GLY A 298 -6.41 -14.02 -11.05
C GLY A 298 -5.93 -14.30 -12.47
N LEU A 299 -6.46 -15.33 -13.13
CA LEU A 299 -6.17 -15.59 -14.54
C LEU A 299 -6.62 -14.40 -15.40
N MET A 300 -5.70 -13.85 -16.18
CA MET A 300 -5.92 -12.62 -16.92
C MET A 300 -6.45 -12.83 -18.34
N PHE A 301 -6.52 -14.07 -18.81
CA PHE A 301 -7.01 -14.44 -20.13
C PHE A 301 -8.15 -15.45 -20.02
N TYR A 302 -9.11 -15.40 -20.94
CA TYR A 302 -10.19 -16.40 -20.97
C TYR A 302 -9.64 -17.80 -21.28
N GLU A 303 -10.08 -18.80 -20.53
CA GLU A 303 -9.96 -20.22 -20.87
C GLU A 303 -11.15 -20.66 -21.73
N LEU A 304 -11.01 -21.81 -22.39
CA LEU A 304 -12.09 -22.40 -23.17
C LEU A 304 -13.35 -22.65 -22.33
N ASN A 305 -13.18 -23.10 -21.08
CA ASN A 305 -14.28 -23.49 -20.21
C ASN A 305 -14.81 -22.35 -19.32
N THR A 306 -14.21 -21.15 -19.24
CA THR A 306 -14.59 -20.04 -18.34
C THR A 306 -16.11 -19.68 -18.33
N TRP A 307 -16.78 -19.64 -17.18
CA TRP A 307 -18.17 -19.12 -17.10
C TRP A 307 -18.17 -17.59 -17.03
N ASP A 308 -19.03 -16.95 -17.83
CA ASP A 308 -19.27 -15.50 -17.77
C ASP A 308 -20.09 -15.15 -16.51
N PRO A 309 -19.83 -14.03 -15.81
CA PRO A 309 -20.69 -13.44 -14.77
C PRO A 309 -22.20 -13.42 -15.06
N LEU A 310 -22.61 -13.43 -16.33
CA LEU A 310 -24.02 -13.51 -16.78
C LEU A 310 -24.54 -14.94 -16.98
N GLY A 311 -23.77 -15.98 -16.63
CA GLY A 311 -24.19 -17.38 -16.57
C GLY A 311 -24.27 -18.13 -17.91
N ARG A 312 -23.46 -17.75 -18.91
CA ARG A 312 -23.49 -18.40 -20.24
C ARG A 312 -22.61 -19.65 -20.30
N ASN A 313 -23.14 -20.73 -20.89
CA ASN A 313 -22.39 -21.97 -21.15
C ASN A 313 -21.48 -21.78 -22.38
N PRO A 314 -20.14 -21.79 -22.24
CA PRO A 314 -19.21 -21.59 -23.36
C PRO A 314 -19.17 -22.76 -24.34
N TYR A 315 -19.71 -23.91 -23.96
CA TYR A 315 -19.86 -25.09 -24.81
C TYR A 315 -21.17 -25.09 -25.62
N LYS A 316 -21.92 -24.00 -25.61
CA LYS A 316 -23.11 -23.80 -26.44
C LYS A 316 -22.72 -23.06 -27.72
N ARG A 317 -23.36 -23.41 -28.84
CA ARG A 317 -23.30 -22.63 -30.09
C ARG A 317 -24.39 -21.57 -30.13
N SER A 318 -24.04 -20.35 -30.51
CA SER A 318 -25.00 -19.30 -30.83
C SER A 318 -25.82 -19.68 -32.07
N GLN A 319 -27.00 -19.09 -32.22
CA GLN A 319 -27.87 -19.36 -33.39
C GLN A 319 -27.51 -18.50 -34.61
N ASP A 320 -26.59 -17.55 -34.42
CA ASP A 320 -26.15 -16.59 -35.41
C ASP A 320 -24.80 -17.06 -35.97
N ASN A 321 -24.61 -16.94 -37.28
CA ASN A 321 -23.37 -17.32 -37.93
C ASN A 321 -22.35 -16.17 -37.83
N PRO A 322 -21.08 -16.43 -37.48
CA PRO A 322 -20.05 -15.39 -37.52
C PRO A 322 -19.83 -14.90 -38.95
N LEU A 323 -19.46 -13.62 -39.11
CA LEU A 323 -19.10 -13.06 -40.41
C LEU A 323 -17.70 -13.53 -40.85
N ASN A 324 -17.53 -13.65 -42.16
CA ASN A 324 -16.21 -13.82 -42.77
C ASN A 324 -15.31 -12.61 -42.47
N GLY A 325 -14.06 -12.86 -42.06
CA GLY A 325 -13.08 -11.82 -41.69
C GLY A 325 -13.11 -11.40 -40.20
N THR A 326 -13.92 -12.07 -39.37
CA THR A 326 -13.79 -12.00 -37.91
C THR A 326 -12.98 -13.19 -37.39
N PHE A 327 -12.38 -13.06 -36.22
CA PHE A 327 -11.64 -14.17 -35.58
C PHE A 327 -12.52 -15.43 -35.41
N GLU A 328 -13.75 -15.25 -34.93
CA GLU A 328 -14.72 -16.34 -34.79
C GLU A 328 -15.07 -16.97 -36.15
N GLY A 329 -15.16 -16.16 -37.21
CA GLY A 329 -15.34 -16.64 -38.58
C GLY A 329 -14.15 -17.48 -39.05
N SER A 330 -12.93 -16.99 -38.88
CA SER A 330 -11.68 -17.66 -39.28
C SER A 330 -11.47 -18.98 -38.55
N VAL A 331 -11.75 -19.03 -37.25
CA VAL A 331 -11.67 -20.27 -36.45
C VAL A 331 -12.72 -21.30 -36.91
N ASN A 332 -13.93 -20.86 -37.29
CA ASN A 332 -14.95 -21.73 -37.87
C ASN A 332 -14.65 -22.17 -39.32
N GLN A 333 -13.92 -21.38 -40.10
CA GLN A 333 -13.39 -21.79 -41.41
C GLN A 333 -12.36 -22.91 -41.28
N LEU A 334 -11.45 -22.81 -40.30
CA LEU A 334 -10.51 -23.88 -39.96
C LEU A 334 -11.25 -25.17 -39.57
N ALA A 335 -12.28 -25.07 -38.73
CA ALA A 335 -13.09 -26.24 -38.38
C ALA A 335 -13.79 -26.89 -39.59
N GLN A 336 -14.29 -26.09 -40.54
CA GLN A 336 -14.85 -26.61 -41.79
C GLN A 336 -13.82 -27.35 -42.64
N ILE A 337 -12.58 -26.87 -42.69
CA ILE A 337 -11.49 -27.55 -43.42
C ILE A 337 -11.21 -28.93 -42.82
N THR A 338 -11.16 -29.01 -41.49
CA THR A 338 -10.94 -30.30 -40.82
C THR A 338 -12.07 -31.28 -41.08
N LEU A 339 -13.34 -30.83 -41.00
CA LEU A 339 -14.48 -31.70 -41.32
C LEU A 339 -14.63 -32.04 -42.80
N LEU A 340 -14.10 -31.20 -43.71
CA LEU A 340 -14.01 -31.52 -45.13
C LEU A 340 -13.04 -32.67 -45.38
N MET A 341 -11.93 -32.70 -44.64
CA MET A 341 -10.88 -33.71 -44.74
C MET A 341 -11.23 -34.99 -43.98
N ASP A 342 -11.93 -34.85 -42.85
CA ASP A 342 -12.37 -35.94 -41.99
C ASP A 342 -13.80 -35.65 -41.48
N PRO A 343 -14.84 -36.12 -42.19
CA PRO A 343 -16.24 -35.91 -41.78
C PRO A 343 -16.60 -36.55 -40.43
N ASP A 344 -15.77 -37.48 -39.93
CA ASP A 344 -15.99 -38.19 -38.67
C ASP A 344 -15.19 -37.58 -37.50
N ALA A 345 -14.49 -36.45 -37.72
CA ALA A 345 -13.72 -35.76 -36.69
C ALA A 345 -14.60 -35.34 -35.50
N LYS A 346 -14.09 -35.57 -34.29
CA LYS A 346 -14.79 -35.27 -33.04
C LYS A 346 -13.99 -34.34 -32.16
N LEU A 347 -14.69 -33.43 -31.50
CA LEU A 347 -14.10 -32.50 -30.55
C LEU A 347 -13.58 -33.25 -29.31
N THR A 348 -12.45 -32.83 -28.76
CA THR A 348 -11.89 -33.35 -27.50
C THR A 348 -12.85 -33.14 -26.33
N ASP A 349 -13.69 -32.10 -26.41
CA ASP A 349 -14.70 -31.72 -25.40
C ASP A 349 -16.13 -31.93 -25.88
N GLN A 350 -16.33 -32.86 -26.82
CA GLN A 350 -17.64 -33.16 -27.42
C GLN A 350 -18.74 -33.47 -26.39
N THR A 351 -18.37 -33.99 -25.21
CA THR A 351 -19.31 -34.32 -24.12
C THR A 351 -19.87 -33.11 -23.39
N PHE A 352 -19.20 -31.96 -23.43
CA PHE A 352 -19.65 -30.72 -22.78
C PHE A 352 -20.54 -29.87 -23.68
N VAL A 353 -20.50 -30.15 -25.00
CA VAL A 353 -21.32 -29.46 -26.00
C VAL A 353 -22.79 -29.73 -25.72
N SER A 354 -23.50 -28.72 -25.25
CA SER A 354 -24.89 -28.82 -24.81
C SER A 354 -25.86 -28.23 -25.84
N ASP A 355 -25.64 -28.54 -27.11
CA ASP A 355 -26.62 -28.22 -28.14
C ASP A 355 -27.89 -29.00 -27.80
N SER A 356 -28.95 -28.29 -27.43
CA SER A 356 -30.24 -28.89 -27.10
C SER A 356 -30.62 -29.89 -28.19
N ALA A 357 -30.57 -31.17 -27.86
CA ALA A 357 -30.96 -32.24 -28.76
C ALA A 357 -32.48 -32.17 -28.98
N ALA A 358 -32.86 -31.50 -30.08
CA ALA A 358 -33.93 -31.82 -31.02
C ALA A 358 -34.55 -30.53 -31.56
N ASP A 359 -34.25 -30.19 -32.81
CA ASP A 359 -35.39 -30.06 -33.73
C ASP A 359 -35.03 -30.63 -35.11
N THR A 360 -35.76 -31.68 -35.45
CA THR A 360 -35.84 -32.39 -36.73
C THR A 360 -36.46 -31.51 -37.82
N THR A 361 -35.95 -30.29 -38.02
CA THR A 361 -36.48 -29.33 -39.01
C THR A 361 -35.40 -28.67 -39.87
N THR A 362 -34.19 -29.25 -39.95
CA THR A 362 -33.07 -28.74 -40.76
C THR A 362 -33.26 -28.84 -42.28
N GLU A 363 -34.32 -29.47 -42.77
CA GLU A 363 -34.65 -29.47 -44.22
C GLU A 363 -35.74 -28.45 -44.60
N ALA A 364 -36.50 -27.88 -43.65
CA ALA A 364 -37.68 -27.06 -43.96
C ALA A 364 -37.52 -25.54 -43.69
N LEU A 365 -36.50 -25.14 -42.93
CA LEU A 365 -36.21 -23.71 -42.64
C LEU A 365 -35.10 -23.10 -43.51
N ALA A 366 -34.41 -23.92 -44.30
CA ALA A 366 -33.40 -23.46 -45.28
C ALA A 366 -34.02 -22.66 -46.43
N GLU A 367 -35.31 -22.86 -46.76
CA GLU A 367 -35.97 -22.17 -47.87
C GLU A 367 -36.69 -20.86 -47.46
N SER A 368 -36.96 -20.62 -46.17
CA SER A 368 -37.76 -19.45 -45.74
C SER A 368 -36.95 -18.26 -45.21
N LYS A 369 -35.64 -18.42 -44.94
CA LYS A 369 -34.75 -17.31 -44.56
C LYS A 369 -34.06 -16.62 -45.74
N ILE A 370 -34.23 -17.12 -46.97
CA ILE A 370 -33.67 -16.54 -48.21
C ILE A 370 -34.27 -15.14 -48.53
N PHE A 371 -35.34 -14.72 -47.86
CA PHE A 371 -36.07 -13.49 -48.20
C PHE A 371 -35.77 -12.24 -47.36
N LEU A 372 -34.85 -12.29 -46.38
CA LEU A 372 -34.61 -11.15 -45.48
C LEU A 372 -33.17 -10.61 -45.42
N SER A 373 -32.19 -11.24 -46.08
CA SER A 373 -30.77 -10.78 -46.07
C SER A 373 -30.36 -9.94 -47.29
N ALA A 374 -31.29 -9.35 -48.03
CA ALA A 374 -30.97 -8.57 -49.24
C ALA A 374 -30.31 -7.20 -48.98
N GLN A 375 -29.71 -6.93 -47.81
CA GLN A 375 -28.96 -5.69 -47.53
C GLN A 375 -27.78 -5.87 -46.55
N SER A 376 -26.85 -6.78 -46.84
CA SER A 376 -25.41 -6.55 -46.63
C SER A 376 -24.65 -7.55 -47.50
N SER A 377 -23.48 -7.17 -48.00
CA SER A 377 -22.65 -7.99 -48.91
C SER A 377 -21.77 -9.01 -48.19
N ASP A 378 -21.96 -9.21 -46.89
CA ASP A 378 -20.99 -9.90 -46.03
C ASP A 378 -21.38 -11.37 -45.85
N ILE A 379 -20.41 -12.25 -46.16
CA ILE A 379 -20.60 -13.70 -46.23
C ILE A 379 -20.59 -14.27 -44.80
N GLU A 380 -21.70 -14.88 -44.36
CA GLU A 380 -21.78 -15.61 -43.09
C GLU A 380 -21.07 -16.97 -43.16
N VAL A 381 -20.35 -17.34 -42.10
CA VAL A 381 -19.62 -18.61 -41.93
C VAL A 381 -20.39 -19.49 -40.95
N PRO A 382 -20.69 -20.77 -41.28
CA PRO A 382 -21.40 -21.67 -40.35
C PRO A 382 -20.72 -21.77 -38.98
N ASN A 383 -21.48 -21.60 -37.90
CA ASN A 383 -20.98 -21.74 -36.53
C ASN A 383 -20.86 -23.23 -36.12
N LEU A 384 -19.65 -23.78 -36.21
CA LEU A 384 -19.31 -25.18 -35.96
C LEU A 384 -18.62 -25.42 -34.63
N LEU A 385 -17.86 -24.48 -34.11
CA LEU A 385 -17.21 -24.57 -32.81
C LEU A 385 -18.10 -23.93 -31.74
N PRO A 386 -18.09 -24.41 -30.49
CA PRO A 386 -18.73 -23.70 -29.39
C PRO A 386 -18.23 -22.27 -29.24
N ASP A 387 -19.09 -21.36 -28.79
CA ASP A 387 -18.80 -19.92 -28.71
C ASP A 387 -17.54 -19.61 -27.87
N GLY A 388 -17.22 -20.49 -26.90
CA GLY A 388 -16.01 -20.39 -26.08
C GLY A 388 -14.69 -20.36 -26.86
N TYR A 389 -14.61 -20.97 -28.05
CA TYR A 389 -13.40 -20.97 -28.87
C TYR A 389 -13.05 -19.59 -29.45
N GLY A 390 -14.06 -18.71 -29.63
CA GLY A 390 -13.87 -17.37 -30.15
C GLY A 390 -13.28 -16.36 -29.17
N ARG A 391 -13.11 -16.73 -27.89
CA ARG A 391 -12.68 -15.83 -26.80
C ARG A 391 -11.41 -16.29 -26.07
N VAL A 392 -10.96 -17.53 -26.26
CA VAL A 392 -9.79 -18.04 -25.52
C VAL A 392 -8.57 -17.17 -25.83
N PHE A 393 -7.73 -16.88 -24.82
CA PHE A 393 -6.60 -15.94 -24.89
C PHE A 393 -6.96 -14.45 -24.98
N HIS A 394 -8.24 -14.08 -25.08
CA HIS A 394 -8.65 -12.68 -24.94
C HIS A 394 -8.50 -12.23 -23.48
N PRO A 395 -8.11 -10.98 -23.21
CA PRO A 395 -8.10 -10.44 -21.84
C PRO A 395 -9.46 -10.62 -21.14
N GLN A 396 -9.42 -11.03 -19.87
CA GLN A 396 -10.57 -10.99 -18.97
C GLN A 396 -10.83 -9.56 -18.50
N ILE A 397 -11.95 -9.36 -17.80
CA ILE A 397 -12.36 -8.07 -17.23
C ILE A 397 -11.22 -7.44 -16.42
N LEU A 398 -10.57 -8.21 -15.55
CA LEU A 398 -9.47 -7.72 -14.71
C LEU A 398 -8.30 -7.17 -15.53
N LEU A 399 -7.91 -7.85 -16.62
CA LEU A 399 -6.80 -7.38 -17.47
C LEU A 399 -7.21 -6.15 -18.29
N HIS A 400 -8.47 -6.07 -18.75
CA HIS A 400 -8.96 -4.85 -19.39
C HIS A 400 -8.97 -3.64 -18.45
N GLU A 401 -9.35 -3.84 -17.18
CA GLU A 401 -9.29 -2.80 -16.15
C GLU A 401 -7.85 -2.32 -15.93
N LEU A 402 -6.90 -3.24 -15.74
CA LEU A 402 -5.49 -2.94 -15.58
C LEU A 402 -4.90 -2.16 -16.78
N ILE A 403 -5.18 -2.59 -18.01
CA ILE A 403 -4.70 -1.88 -19.21
C ILE A 403 -5.27 -0.46 -19.24
N ALA A 404 -6.56 -0.29 -18.90
CA ALA A 404 -7.19 1.03 -18.87
C ALA A 404 -6.58 1.93 -17.79
N GLU A 405 -6.30 1.40 -16.61
CA GLU A 405 -5.65 2.14 -15.52
C GLU A 405 -4.26 2.61 -15.91
N LEU A 406 -3.42 1.76 -16.51
CA LEU A 406 -2.08 2.14 -16.97
C LEU A 406 -2.13 3.22 -18.05
N VAL A 407 -3.07 3.11 -18.99
CA VAL A 407 -3.28 4.15 -20.00
C VAL A 407 -3.69 5.47 -19.34
N ILE A 408 -4.60 5.47 -18.36
CA ILE A 408 -5.03 6.67 -17.64
C ILE A 408 -3.88 7.26 -16.83
N TYR A 409 -3.10 6.43 -16.15
CA TYR A 409 -1.91 6.84 -15.44
C TYR A 409 -0.95 7.59 -16.36
N GLU A 410 -0.70 7.09 -17.58
CA GLU A 410 0.13 7.79 -18.56
C GLU A 410 -0.49 9.10 -19.07
N MET A 411 -1.83 9.20 -19.13
CA MET A 411 -2.52 10.46 -19.44
C MET A 411 -2.32 11.51 -18.35
N VAL A 412 -2.47 11.12 -17.09
CA VAL A 412 -2.28 12.00 -15.93
C VAL A 412 -0.80 12.42 -15.84
N ASN A 413 0.12 11.47 -16.00
CA ASN A 413 1.55 11.72 -15.98
C ASN A 413 1.99 12.69 -17.09
N TRP A 414 1.41 12.57 -18.29
CA TRP A 414 1.68 13.53 -19.36
C TRP A 414 1.10 14.92 -19.04
N ASN A 415 -0.11 15.01 -18.49
CA ASN A 415 -0.74 16.28 -18.10
C ASN A 415 0.07 17.02 -17.03
N GLU A 416 0.59 16.31 -16.03
CA GLU A 416 1.52 16.85 -15.02
C GLU A 416 2.78 17.43 -15.66
N GLN A 417 3.44 16.66 -16.52
CA GLN A 417 4.67 17.08 -17.19
C GLN A 417 4.46 18.26 -18.14
N ASP A 418 3.35 18.32 -18.87
CA ASP A 418 3.00 19.47 -19.74
C ASP A 418 2.78 20.76 -18.92
N ASN A 419 2.41 20.62 -17.64
CA ASN A 419 2.24 21.73 -16.69
C ASN A 419 3.48 22.00 -15.82
N GLY A 420 4.62 21.36 -16.12
CA GLY A 420 5.92 21.64 -15.49
C GLY A 420 6.19 20.88 -14.19
N TYR A 421 5.38 19.88 -13.87
CA TYR A 421 5.58 18.97 -12.74
C TYR A 421 6.53 17.82 -13.13
N PRO A 422 7.24 17.19 -12.17
CA PRO A 422 8.06 16.02 -12.44
C PRO A 422 7.19 14.84 -12.91
N ALA A 423 7.79 13.91 -13.66
CA ALA A 423 7.11 12.67 -14.02
C ALA A 423 6.66 11.92 -12.76
N ILE A 424 5.42 11.43 -12.77
CA ILE A 424 4.89 10.57 -11.72
C ILE A 424 5.69 9.26 -11.78
N PRO A 425 6.29 8.78 -10.69
CA PRO A 425 6.88 7.45 -10.66
C PRO A 425 5.76 6.41 -10.81
N GLU A 426 5.98 5.40 -11.65
CA GLU A 426 5.07 4.26 -11.77
C GLU A 426 5.21 3.43 -10.49
N GLN A 427 4.13 3.34 -9.72
CA GLN A 427 4.08 2.60 -8.47
C GLN A 427 3.32 1.30 -8.72
N PHE A 428 3.90 0.17 -8.31
CA PHE A 428 3.23 -1.13 -8.33
C PHE A 428 2.29 -1.25 -7.11
N THR A 429 1.31 -0.36 -6.99
CA THR A 429 0.33 -0.35 -5.89
C THR A 429 -1.10 -0.24 -6.43
N PHE A 430 -2.04 -0.98 -5.82
CA PHE A 430 -3.36 -1.31 -6.36
C PHE A 430 -4.49 -0.65 -5.56
N ASP A 431 -4.50 0.68 -5.48
CA ASP A 431 -5.48 1.39 -4.64
C ASP A 431 -6.91 1.46 -5.24
N SER A 432 -7.15 1.00 -6.48
CA SER A 432 -8.41 1.22 -7.21
C SER A 432 -9.24 0.01 -7.66
N CYS A 433 -8.76 -1.24 -7.57
CA CYS A 433 -9.58 -2.43 -7.91
C CYS A 433 -9.72 -3.42 -6.75
N PRO A 434 -10.94 -3.77 -6.30
CA PRO A 434 -11.15 -4.74 -5.25
C PRO A 434 -10.83 -6.15 -5.75
N TYR A 435 -9.60 -6.61 -5.49
CA TYR A 435 -9.21 -8.01 -5.65
C TYR A 435 -9.83 -8.84 -4.52
N TYR A 436 -10.83 -9.63 -4.86
CA TYR A 436 -11.29 -10.75 -4.04
C TYR A 436 -10.65 -12.03 -4.61
N PRO A 437 -9.62 -12.61 -3.98
CA PRO A 437 -9.14 -13.93 -4.40
C PRO A 437 -10.28 -14.96 -4.32
N PRO A 438 -10.24 -16.03 -5.13
CA PRO A 438 -11.24 -17.08 -5.05
C PRO A 438 -11.01 -17.83 -3.76
N THR A 439 -12.03 -17.91 -2.94
CA THR A 439 -12.27 -19.13 -2.19
C THR A 439 -12.80 -20.17 -3.18
N GLY A 440 -11.92 -21.00 -3.73
CA GLY A 440 -12.24 -21.95 -4.80
C GLY A 440 -11.50 -23.27 -4.70
N SER A 441 -11.95 -24.13 -3.78
CA SER A 441 -12.03 -25.60 -3.95
C SER A 441 -10.94 -26.28 -4.80
N ASN A 442 -9.70 -26.21 -4.36
CA ASN A 442 -8.79 -27.34 -4.22
C ASN A 442 -7.53 -26.84 -3.50
N ALA A 443 -7.71 -26.41 -2.24
CA ALA A 443 -6.98 -27.16 -1.25
C ALA A 443 -7.45 -28.60 -1.46
N THR A 444 -6.72 -29.36 -2.29
CA THR A 444 -6.65 -30.79 -2.07
C THR A 444 -6.59 -30.94 -0.57
N ASN A 445 -7.47 -31.77 0.00
CA ASN A 445 -7.12 -32.47 1.21
C ASN A 445 -5.64 -32.75 1.08
N GLY A 446 -4.83 -31.94 1.77
CA GLY A 446 -3.44 -32.23 1.97
C GLY A 446 -3.58 -33.55 2.68
N THR A 447 -3.33 -34.62 1.94
CA THR A 447 -2.90 -35.84 2.56
C THR A 447 -1.89 -35.38 3.59
N ASN A 448 -2.20 -35.64 4.85
CA ASN A 448 -1.26 -35.56 5.95
C ASN A 448 0.16 -35.79 5.44
N GLY A 449 1.00 -34.78 5.62
CA GLY A 449 2.44 -34.88 5.47
C GLY A 449 3.02 -34.16 4.25
N THR A 450 3.73 -33.06 4.51
CA THR A 450 5.20 -33.03 4.54
C THR A 450 5.64 -31.69 5.17
N ALA A 451 6.07 -31.52 6.43
CA ALA A 451 6.46 -32.41 7.51
C ALA A 451 6.07 -31.79 8.88
N ASP A 452 5.71 -32.61 9.87
CA ASP A 452 5.60 -32.20 11.27
C ASP A 452 7.02 -31.95 11.79
N GLY A 453 7.33 -30.71 12.15
CA GLY A 453 8.66 -30.37 12.65
C GLY A 453 8.71 -29.05 13.39
N GLN A 454 9.63 -28.99 14.34
CA GLN A 454 9.96 -27.76 15.03
C GLN A 454 10.57 -26.75 14.04
N GLN A 455 10.25 -25.48 14.20
CA GLN A 455 10.60 -24.38 13.30
C GLN A 455 11.02 -23.13 14.10
N ILE A 456 11.75 -22.24 13.44
CA ILE A 456 12.20 -20.96 14.00
C ILE A 456 11.18 -19.88 13.61
N ALA A 457 10.68 -19.18 14.62
CA ALA A 457 9.82 -18.01 14.49
C ALA A 457 10.48 -16.86 15.26
N LEU A 458 10.66 -15.71 14.60
CA LEU A 458 11.43 -14.59 15.15
C LEU A 458 10.52 -13.41 15.46
N ALA A 459 10.56 -12.95 16.71
CA ALA A 459 10.11 -11.61 17.06
C ALA A 459 11.18 -10.62 16.55
N SER A 460 11.12 -10.28 15.26
CA SER A 460 12.17 -9.57 14.54
C SER A 460 12.00 -8.05 14.66
N TYR A 461 12.16 -7.51 15.86
CA TYR A 461 12.06 -6.06 16.14
C TYR A 461 13.34 -5.31 15.76
N ILE A 462 13.99 -5.77 14.70
CA ILE A 462 15.25 -5.26 14.17
C ILE A 462 14.92 -4.12 13.21
N ASN A 463 15.34 -2.90 13.54
CA ASN A 463 15.16 -1.77 12.64
C ASN A 463 15.88 -2.05 11.29
N PRO A 464 15.18 -2.00 10.14
CA PRO A 464 15.75 -2.32 8.83
C PRO A 464 17.00 -1.51 8.45
N LEU A 465 17.12 -0.27 8.93
CA LEU A 465 18.28 0.59 8.69
C LEU A 465 19.42 0.36 9.68
N ALA A 466 19.12 -0.13 10.88
CA ALA A 466 20.13 -0.35 11.92
C ALA A 466 20.97 -1.61 11.63
N ASP A 467 20.33 -2.68 11.14
CA ASP A 467 21.04 -3.91 10.74
C ASP A 467 20.45 -4.54 9.45
N PRO A 468 20.76 -3.96 8.27
CA PRO A 468 20.35 -4.54 6.99
C PRO A 468 20.91 -5.95 6.76
N ALA A 469 22.09 -6.26 7.31
CA ALA A 469 22.76 -7.55 7.13
C ALA A 469 22.06 -8.68 7.90
N ALA A 470 21.48 -8.40 9.07
CA ALA A 470 20.60 -9.34 9.75
C ALA A 470 19.37 -9.68 8.90
N TRP A 471 18.72 -8.66 8.30
CA TRP A 471 17.58 -8.89 7.41
C TRP A 471 17.94 -9.74 6.20
N ASP A 472 19.07 -9.46 5.54
CA ASP A 472 19.57 -10.29 4.44
C ASP A 472 19.70 -11.76 4.86
N ARG A 473 20.34 -12.03 6.02
CA ARG A 473 20.50 -13.39 6.54
C ARG A 473 19.17 -14.08 6.85
N ILE A 474 18.27 -13.42 7.57
CA ILE A 474 16.97 -13.99 7.99
C ILE A 474 16.14 -14.39 6.78
N ILE A 475 16.15 -13.55 5.74
CA ILE A 475 15.39 -13.76 4.51
C ILE A 475 15.99 -14.93 3.70
N ASP A 476 17.32 -15.00 3.62
CA ASP A 476 18.05 -16.04 2.85
C ASP A 476 18.03 -17.43 3.51
N TYR A 477 17.79 -17.52 4.82
CA TYR A 477 17.69 -18.82 5.50
C TYR A 477 16.56 -19.68 4.91
N PRO A 478 16.64 -21.02 4.97
CA PRO A 478 15.63 -21.89 4.39
C PRO A 478 14.21 -21.61 4.92
N GLN A 479 13.24 -21.47 4.02
CA GLN A 479 11.83 -21.14 4.34
C GLN A 479 11.11 -22.22 5.15
N ASP A 480 11.61 -23.46 5.17
CA ASP A 480 11.11 -24.55 6.01
C ASP A 480 11.75 -24.54 7.40
N LYS A 481 12.82 -23.79 7.63
CA LYS A 481 13.50 -23.68 8.94
C LYS A 481 13.11 -22.41 9.67
N VAL A 482 13.24 -21.27 9.01
CA VAL A 482 12.87 -19.94 9.52
C VAL A 482 11.59 -19.53 8.79
N THR A 483 10.45 -19.62 9.47
CA THR A 483 9.14 -19.68 8.80
C THR A 483 8.28 -18.45 9.10
N VAL A 484 8.42 -17.86 10.29
CA VAL A 484 7.59 -16.75 10.77
C VAL A 484 8.46 -15.59 11.24
N LEU A 485 8.14 -14.37 10.80
CA LEU A 485 8.81 -13.13 11.21
C LEU A 485 7.76 -12.14 11.72
N VAL A 486 8.00 -11.46 12.84
CA VAL A 486 7.10 -10.42 13.35
C VAL A 486 7.63 -9.04 12.98
N ALA A 487 6.85 -8.29 12.20
CA ALA A 487 7.11 -6.89 11.89
C ALA A 487 6.52 -6.00 12.99
N ASN A 488 7.33 -5.09 13.52
CA ASN A 488 6.93 -4.13 14.53
C ASN A 488 7.54 -2.76 14.20
N ILE A 489 6.77 -1.91 13.54
CA ILE A 489 7.26 -0.61 13.03
C ILE A 489 7.38 0.38 14.19
N LEU A 490 6.28 0.63 14.90
CA LEU A 490 6.19 1.58 16.02
C LEU A 490 5.22 1.08 17.09
N ASN A 491 5.47 -0.12 17.65
CA ASN A 491 4.51 -0.85 18.50
C ASN A 491 3.16 -1.11 17.81
N GLY A 492 3.20 -1.28 16.48
CA GLY A 492 2.03 -1.36 15.61
C GLY A 492 2.38 -1.03 14.14
N PRO A 493 1.34 -0.88 13.28
CA PRO A 493 1.49 -0.64 11.85
C PRO A 493 1.89 0.79 11.45
N ASP A 494 1.85 1.74 12.38
CA ASP A 494 1.84 3.20 12.12
C ASP A 494 0.63 3.67 11.28
N THR A 495 0.61 4.91 10.78
CA THR A 495 -0.47 5.48 9.94
C THR A 495 -0.19 5.48 8.45
N THR A 496 1.07 5.36 8.09
CA THR A 496 1.54 5.40 6.70
C THR A 496 2.53 4.27 6.49
N VAL A 497 2.72 3.89 5.24
CA VAL A 497 3.74 2.90 4.88
C VAL A 497 5.11 3.43 5.30
N ASP A 498 5.85 2.63 6.05
CA ASP A 498 7.27 2.85 6.29
C ASP A 498 8.04 2.16 5.15
N GLU A 499 8.75 2.94 4.33
CA GLU A 499 9.40 2.45 3.12
C GLU A 499 10.49 1.41 3.41
N ASP A 500 11.18 1.52 4.54
CA ASP A 500 12.27 0.62 4.88
C ASP A 500 11.75 -0.71 5.42
N TRP A 501 10.68 -0.67 6.22
CA TRP A 501 9.92 -1.86 6.59
C TRP A 501 9.26 -2.52 5.38
N GLN A 502 8.66 -1.75 4.47
CA GLN A 502 8.03 -2.30 3.26
C GLN A 502 9.03 -3.10 2.43
N LYS A 503 10.26 -2.59 2.25
CA LYS A 503 11.32 -3.31 1.50
C LYS A 503 11.63 -4.67 2.12
N VAL A 504 11.82 -4.75 3.44
CA VAL A 504 12.15 -6.03 4.10
C VAL A 504 10.96 -6.96 4.20
N ILE A 505 9.74 -6.44 4.43
CA ILE A 505 8.49 -7.22 4.45
C ILE A 505 8.25 -7.86 3.09
N ASN A 506 8.40 -7.09 1.99
CA ASN A 506 8.22 -7.59 0.63
C ASN A 506 9.25 -8.68 0.29
N ARG A 507 10.53 -8.46 0.62
CA ARG A 507 11.59 -9.46 0.40
C ARG A 507 11.35 -10.74 1.20
N ALA A 508 10.94 -10.61 2.46
CA ALA A 508 10.62 -11.75 3.31
C ALA A 508 9.42 -12.53 2.77
N TYR A 509 8.34 -11.84 2.41
CA TYR A 509 7.17 -12.45 1.77
C TYR A 509 7.54 -13.20 0.47
N SER A 510 8.33 -12.56 -0.40
CA SER A 510 8.81 -13.15 -1.66
C SER A 510 9.71 -14.38 -1.45
N ALA A 511 10.42 -14.45 -0.32
CA ALA A 511 11.21 -15.60 0.10
C ALA A 511 10.39 -16.72 0.77
N GLY A 512 9.05 -16.61 0.76
CA GLY A 512 8.13 -17.57 1.36
C GLY A 512 8.03 -17.47 2.89
N LYS A 513 8.55 -16.40 3.50
CA LYS A 513 8.40 -16.16 4.94
C LYS A 513 7.00 -15.68 5.23
N ARG A 514 6.46 -16.10 6.38
CA ARG A 514 5.21 -15.57 6.90
C ARG A 514 5.47 -14.38 7.81
N VAL A 515 5.22 -13.18 7.29
CA VAL A 515 5.35 -11.94 8.06
C VAL A 515 4.06 -11.68 8.85
N LEU A 516 4.17 -11.43 10.16
CA LEU A 516 3.06 -11.09 11.05
C LEU A 516 3.14 -9.62 11.46
N GLY A 517 2.02 -8.92 11.41
CA GLY A 517 1.91 -7.59 11.99
C GLY A 517 1.79 -7.65 13.51
N TYR A 518 2.62 -6.90 14.23
CA TYR A 518 2.52 -6.75 15.68
C TYR A 518 1.28 -5.92 16.07
N VAL A 519 0.45 -6.43 16.99
CA VAL A 519 -0.70 -5.70 17.54
C VAL A 519 -0.70 -5.81 19.05
N ARG A 520 -0.63 -4.65 19.72
CA ARG A 520 -0.68 -4.53 21.18
C ARG A 520 -2.12 -4.70 21.69
N THR A 521 -2.36 -5.68 22.57
CA THR A 521 -3.71 -5.94 23.14
C THR A 521 -3.89 -5.41 24.57
N GLY A 522 -2.83 -4.92 25.23
CA GLY A 522 -2.93 -4.24 26.51
C GLY A 522 -3.50 -5.07 27.64
N TYR A 523 -3.38 -6.40 27.58
CA TYR A 523 -4.06 -7.32 28.49
C TYR A 523 -5.56 -7.03 28.61
N LEU A 524 -6.19 -6.51 27.54
CA LEU A 524 -7.58 -6.03 27.51
C LEU A 524 -7.93 -5.01 28.62
N GLY A 525 -6.93 -4.36 29.21
CA GLY A 525 -7.08 -3.41 30.33
C GLY A 525 -7.44 -4.03 31.68
N VAL A 526 -7.39 -5.37 31.79
CA VAL A 526 -7.78 -6.08 33.03
C VAL A 526 -6.59 -6.49 33.90
N SER A 527 -5.36 -6.21 33.45
CA SER A 527 -4.15 -6.40 34.27
C SER A 527 -4.14 -5.49 35.49
N GLN A 528 -3.24 -5.77 36.44
CA GLN A 528 -3.05 -4.94 37.64
C GLN A 528 -2.59 -3.51 37.31
N ASP A 529 -1.90 -3.36 36.18
CA ASP A 529 -1.43 -2.06 35.70
C ASP A 529 -2.54 -1.25 35.00
N HIS A 530 -3.71 -1.86 34.78
CA HIS A 530 -4.90 -1.23 34.21
C HIS A 530 -4.61 -0.44 32.94
N PHE A 531 -3.93 -1.11 31.98
CA PHE A 531 -3.61 -0.48 30.71
C PHE A 531 -4.86 0.06 30.02
N GLN A 532 -4.70 1.25 29.45
CA GLN A 532 -5.75 1.91 28.71
C GLN A 532 -5.49 1.76 27.21
N THR A 533 -6.55 1.78 26.43
CA THR A 533 -6.48 2.06 24.99
C THR A 533 -5.78 3.41 24.78
N ARG A 534 -5.34 3.69 23.55
CA ARG A 534 -4.72 4.98 23.21
C ARG A 534 -5.67 6.15 23.44
N LEU A 535 -6.99 5.90 23.43
CA LEU A 535 -8.04 6.87 23.76
C LEU A 535 -8.34 6.98 25.27
N GLY A 536 -7.60 6.26 26.13
CA GLY A 536 -7.74 6.34 27.59
C GLY A 536 -8.84 5.46 28.18
N SER A 537 -9.35 4.46 27.46
CA SER A 537 -10.42 3.57 27.93
C SER A 537 -9.89 2.25 28.47
N THR A 538 -10.58 1.67 29.45
CA THR A 538 -10.36 0.29 29.93
C THR A 538 -11.51 -0.64 29.55
N ASP A 539 -12.47 -0.19 28.73
CA ASP A 539 -13.61 -1.00 28.29
C ASP A 539 -13.17 -2.06 27.27
N LEU A 540 -13.69 -3.27 27.40
CA LEU A 540 -13.36 -4.38 26.50
C LEU A 540 -13.76 -4.10 25.05
N ALA A 541 -14.89 -3.43 24.81
CA ALA A 541 -15.34 -3.09 23.46
C ALA A 541 -14.37 -2.10 22.78
N ASP A 542 -13.84 -1.14 23.55
CA ASP A 542 -12.86 -0.17 23.07
C ASP A 542 -11.50 -0.83 22.77
N TRP A 543 -11.09 -1.80 23.59
CA TRP A 543 -9.93 -2.63 23.29
C TRP A 543 -10.12 -3.44 22.00
N VAL A 544 -11.27 -4.09 21.82
CA VAL A 544 -11.59 -4.83 20.59
C VAL A 544 -11.56 -3.90 19.37
N ALA A 545 -12.13 -2.70 19.48
CA ALA A 545 -12.11 -1.71 18.42
C ALA A 545 -10.68 -1.28 18.04
N GLN A 546 -9.83 -1.03 19.04
CA GLN A 546 -8.43 -0.69 18.80
C GLN A 546 -7.67 -1.83 18.13
N ILE A 547 -7.81 -3.06 18.65
CA ILE A 547 -7.14 -4.25 18.12
C ILE A 547 -7.55 -4.49 16.66
N GLN A 548 -8.85 -4.46 16.35
CA GLN A 548 -9.32 -4.65 14.97
C GLN A 548 -8.91 -3.49 14.06
N GLY A 549 -8.87 -2.26 14.57
CA GLY A 549 -8.35 -1.12 13.82
C GLY A 549 -6.87 -1.30 13.43
N ASP A 550 -6.04 -1.80 14.36
CA ASP A 550 -4.62 -2.05 14.09
C ASP A 550 -4.43 -3.24 13.14
N VAL A 551 -5.25 -4.30 13.26
CA VAL A 551 -5.27 -5.42 12.31
C VAL A 551 -5.62 -4.92 10.91
N ASP A 552 -6.74 -4.20 10.76
CA ASP A 552 -7.19 -3.69 9.46
C ASP A 552 -6.12 -2.76 8.85
N LEU A 553 -5.43 -1.97 9.68
CA LEU A 553 -4.38 -1.05 9.24
C LEU A 553 -3.11 -1.77 8.77
N TRP A 554 -2.70 -2.89 9.40
CA TRP A 554 -1.62 -3.73 8.88
C TRP A 554 -1.90 -4.23 7.46
N TYR A 555 -3.10 -4.76 7.22
CA TYR A 555 -3.50 -5.24 5.89
C TYR A 555 -3.73 -4.11 4.89
N GLN A 556 -4.07 -2.90 5.36
CA GLN A 556 -4.21 -1.72 4.51
C GLN A 556 -2.85 -1.16 4.07
N LEU A 557 -1.89 -1.04 4.99
CA LEU A 557 -0.58 -0.44 4.71
C LEU A 557 0.36 -1.41 3.97
N TYR A 558 0.22 -2.73 4.20
CA TYR A 558 1.08 -3.76 3.60
C TYR A 558 0.24 -4.83 2.88
N PRO A 559 -0.54 -4.44 1.86
CA PRO A 559 -1.51 -5.32 1.21
C PRO A 559 -0.82 -6.53 0.55
N GLY A 560 -1.37 -7.73 0.78
CA GLY A 560 -0.86 -8.99 0.22
C GLY A 560 0.40 -9.56 0.86
N MET A 561 1.13 -8.76 1.66
CA MET A 561 2.42 -9.18 2.24
C MET A 561 2.32 -9.63 3.71
N ILE A 562 1.25 -9.25 4.42
CA ILE A 562 1.01 -9.68 5.80
C ILE A 562 0.32 -11.05 5.81
N GLY A 563 1.01 -12.06 6.32
CA GLY A 563 0.52 -13.44 6.41
C GLY A 563 -0.20 -13.79 7.72
N GLY A 564 -0.41 -12.80 8.59
CA GLY A 564 -1.07 -12.98 9.88
C GLY A 564 -0.80 -11.87 10.89
N ILE A 565 -1.22 -12.08 12.14
CA ILE A 565 -1.14 -11.09 13.23
C ILE A 565 -0.52 -11.72 14.48
N PHE A 566 0.41 -11.00 15.09
CA PHE A 566 0.97 -11.30 16.40
C PHE A 566 0.32 -10.41 17.45
N PHE A 567 -0.60 -10.97 18.24
CA PHE A 567 -1.27 -10.28 19.34
C PHE A 567 -0.40 -10.34 20.59
N ASP A 568 0.20 -9.22 20.96
CA ASP A 568 1.06 -9.12 22.13
C ASP A 568 0.31 -8.60 23.37
N GLU A 569 0.91 -8.79 24.55
CA GLU A 569 0.33 -8.46 25.86
C GLU A 569 -1.02 -9.18 26.09
N GLY A 570 -1.09 -10.45 25.69
CA GLY A 570 -2.26 -11.29 25.83
C GLY A 570 -2.61 -11.57 27.30
N TRP A 571 -3.87 -11.40 27.66
CA TRP A 571 -4.34 -11.78 29.00
C TRP A 571 -4.48 -13.30 29.10
N ASN A 572 -3.94 -13.91 30.16
CA ASN A 572 -3.84 -15.38 30.31
C ASN A 572 -4.71 -15.97 31.44
N ASP A 573 -5.70 -15.23 31.95
CA ASP A 573 -6.76 -15.79 32.79
C ASP A 573 -8.00 -16.03 31.93
N CYS A 574 -8.66 -17.18 32.08
CA CYS A 574 -9.89 -17.50 31.36
C CYS A 574 -11.01 -16.49 31.69
N GLY A 575 -11.03 -15.95 32.91
CA GLY A 575 -12.15 -15.19 33.45
C GLY A 575 -13.37 -16.08 33.73
N THR A 576 -14.47 -15.44 34.12
CA THR A 576 -15.76 -16.13 34.33
C THR A 576 -16.26 -16.67 32.99
N ASP A 577 -16.63 -17.96 32.95
CA ASP A 577 -17.17 -18.63 31.76
C ASP A 577 -16.29 -18.47 30.50
N ASN A 578 -14.97 -18.46 30.66
CA ASN A 578 -13.98 -18.33 29.57
C ASN A 578 -14.07 -17.02 28.77
N GLN A 579 -14.63 -15.96 29.37
CA GLN A 579 -14.86 -14.66 28.73
C GLN A 579 -13.67 -14.14 27.90
N TYR A 580 -12.45 -14.18 28.44
CA TYR A 580 -11.30 -13.58 27.77
C TYR A 580 -10.77 -14.46 26.64
N SER A 581 -10.66 -15.77 26.86
CA SER A 581 -10.25 -16.70 25.80
C SER A 581 -11.26 -16.72 24.64
N GLU A 582 -12.55 -16.58 24.93
CA GLU A 582 -13.60 -16.46 23.92
C GLU A 582 -13.54 -15.13 23.16
N LEU A 583 -13.15 -14.05 23.83
CA LEU A 583 -12.95 -12.76 23.17
C LEU A 583 -11.76 -12.79 22.21
N TYR A 584 -10.62 -13.37 22.61
CA TYR A 584 -9.49 -13.57 21.70
C TYR A 584 -9.82 -14.53 20.55
N ARG A 585 -10.56 -15.61 20.82
CA ARG A 585 -11.09 -16.48 19.76
C ARG A 585 -11.90 -15.68 18.78
N PHE A 586 -12.84 -14.85 19.25
CA PHE A 586 -13.67 -13.98 18.42
C PHE A 586 -12.85 -12.97 17.59
N ILE A 587 -11.79 -12.38 18.16
CA ILE A 587 -10.88 -11.49 17.44
C ILE A 587 -10.11 -12.24 16.35
N SER A 588 -9.54 -13.41 16.65
CA SER A 588 -8.86 -14.28 15.67
C SER A 588 -9.81 -14.70 14.55
N ASP A 589 -11.03 -15.10 14.90
CA ASP A 589 -12.07 -15.50 13.99
C ASP A 589 -12.49 -14.35 13.06
N THR A 590 -12.65 -13.14 13.61
CA THR A 590 -12.97 -11.93 12.83
C THR A 590 -11.83 -11.59 11.88
N THR A 591 -10.59 -11.66 12.36
CA THR A 591 -9.38 -11.45 11.57
C THR A 591 -9.33 -12.42 10.39
N LYS A 592 -9.51 -13.72 10.64
CA LYS A 592 -9.48 -14.77 9.61
C LYS A 592 -10.64 -14.68 8.61
N ARG A 593 -11.82 -14.19 9.03
CA ARG A 593 -12.95 -13.97 8.11
C ARG A 593 -12.71 -12.77 7.19
N LYS A 594 -12.09 -11.70 7.69
CA LYS A 594 -11.68 -10.54 6.87
C LYS A 594 -10.47 -10.87 6.00
N HIS A 595 -9.55 -11.69 6.51
CA HIS A 595 -8.27 -12.03 5.88
C HIS A 595 -8.08 -13.57 5.88
N PRO A 596 -8.68 -14.28 4.92
CA PRO A 596 -8.54 -15.73 4.80
C PRO A 596 -7.06 -16.16 4.74
N GLY A 597 -6.69 -17.19 5.50
CA GLY A 597 -5.31 -17.67 5.58
C GLY A 597 -4.42 -16.94 6.61
N ALA A 598 -4.94 -15.92 7.30
CA ALA A 598 -4.24 -15.24 8.39
C ALA A 598 -3.83 -16.21 9.51
N PHE A 599 -2.53 -16.21 9.83
CA PHE A 599 -1.96 -16.91 10.99
C PHE A 599 -2.04 -16.02 12.23
N THR A 600 -2.73 -16.46 13.28
CA THR A 600 -2.84 -15.68 14.51
C THR A 600 -1.99 -16.26 15.63
N VAL A 601 -1.21 -15.40 16.28
CA VAL A 601 -0.42 -15.74 17.46
C VAL A 601 -0.91 -14.90 18.64
N LEU A 602 -1.05 -15.50 19.82
CA LEU A 602 -1.32 -14.77 21.07
C LEU A 602 -0.15 -14.94 22.04
N ASN A 603 0.46 -13.81 22.43
CA ASN A 603 1.57 -13.77 23.37
C ASN A 603 1.19 -13.11 24.70
N PRO A 604 1.04 -13.89 25.78
CA PRO A 604 0.92 -13.34 27.14
C PRO A 604 2.27 -13.08 27.85
N GLY A 605 3.40 -13.52 27.28
CA GLY A 605 4.71 -13.53 27.95
C GLY A 605 4.82 -14.54 29.11
N ALA A 606 3.88 -15.48 29.22
CA ALA A 606 3.75 -16.42 30.34
C ALA A 606 3.02 -17.71 29.94
N THR A 607 2.82 -18.62 30.89
CA THR A 607 2.03 -19.85 30.67
C THR A 607 0.56 -19.51 30.35
N MET A 608 -0.11 -20.42 29.64
CA MET A 608 -1.49 -20.22 29.19
C MET A 608 -2.39 -21.42 29.57
N PRO A 609 -3.56 -21.22 30.20
CA PRO A 609 -4.49 -22.29 30.52
C PRO A 609 -5.23 -22.83 29.28
N GLN A 610 -5.79 -24.03 29.39
CA GLN A 610 -6.38 -24.75 28.24
C GLN A 610 -7.52 -24.00 27.54
N CYS A 611 -8.28 -23.15 28.25
CA CYS A 611 -9.38 -22.38 27.65
C CYS A 611 -8.94 -21.54 26.43
N PHE A 612 -7.65 -21.20 26.32
CA PHE A 612 -7.08 -20.45 25.19
C PHE A 612 -6.62 -21.31 24.01
N GLU A 613 -6.73 -22.64 24.06
CA GLU A 613 -6.25 -23.55 22.99
C GLU A 613 -6.77 -23.15 21.60
N HIS A 614 -8.00 -22.60 21.54
CA HIS A 614 -8.67 -22.15 20.32
C HIS A 614 -8.74 -20.63 20.16
N SER A 615 -8.02 -19.88 21.00
CA SER A 615 -8.00 -18.41 20.93
C SER A 615 -7.14 -17.86 19.79
N ALA A 616 -6.13 -18.62 19.35
CA ALA A 616 -5.24 -18.31 18.24
C ALA A 616 -4.66 -19.61 17.63
N ASP A 617 -4.03 -19.54 16.45
CA ASP A 617 -3.35 -20.69 15.86
C ASP A 617 -2.18 -21.17 16.71
N THR A 618 -1.39 -20.23 17.23
CA THR A 618 -0.26 -20.50 18.14
C THR A 618 -0.32 -19.62 19.38
N LEU A 619 0.09 -20.17 20.52
CA LEU A 619 0.20 -19.50 21.81
C LEU A 619 1.68 -19.43 22.20
N MET A 620 2.17 -18.23 22.51
CA MET A 620 3.54 -18.06 22.99
C MET A 620 3.60 -18.27 24.50
N THR A 621 3.81 -19.51 24.93
CA THR A 621 3.62 -19.93 26.33
C THR A 621 4.88 -19.83 27.20
N PHE A 622 5.98 -19.33 26.64
CA PHE A 622 7.21 -19.07 27.39
C PHE A 622 7.97 -17.91 26.76
N GLU A 623 8.34 -16.94 27.58
CA GLU A 623 9.18 -15.79 27.21
C GLU A 623 10.07 -15.43 28.41
N ASN A 624 11.27 -16.00 28.48
CA ASN A 624 12.17 -15.74 29.61
C ASN A 624 13.64 -16.11 29.32
N SER A 625 14.50 -15.83 30.29
CA SER A 625 15.93 -16.14 30.21
C SER A 625 16.22 -17.64 30.14
N TYR A 626 17.38 -17.98 29.57
CA TYR A 626 17.98 -19.30 29.61
C TYR A 626 18.00 -19.91 31.01
N ASP A 627 18.42 -19.14 32.03
CA ASP A 627 18.49 -19.61 33.41
C ASP A 627 17.12 -20.04 33.95
N THR A 628 16.07 -19.25 33.65
CA THR A 628 14.69 -19.62 33.97
C THR A 628 14.27 -20.86 33.21
N TYR A 629 14.59 -20.95 31.91
CA TYR A 629 14.24 -22.10 31.09
C TYR A 629 14.89 -23.40 31.61
N MET A 630 16.14 -23.35 32.04
CA MET A 630 16.85 -24.54 32.50
C MET A 630 16.45 -24.95 33.92
N ASN A 631 16.28 -23.98 34.82
CA ASN A 631 16.22 -24.26 36.26
C ASN A 631 14.83 -24.03 36.89
N ASN A 632 13.99 -23.20 36.28
CA ASN A 632 12.72 -22.74 36.86
C ASN A 632 11.56 -22.78 35.85
N TYR A 633 11.62 -23.68 34.87
CA TYR A 633 10.56 -23.83 33.87
C TYR A 633 9.25 -24.28 34.51
N VAL A 634 8.17 -23.56 34.18
CA VAL A 634 6.81 -23.90 34.56
C VAL A 634 6.05 -24.30 33.29
N ALA A 635 5.53 -25.53 33.27
CA ALA A 635 4.71 -26.00 32.16
C ALA A 635 3.31 -25.37 32.19
N ASN A 636 2.62 -25.40 31.04
CA ASN A 636 1.22 -25.01 30.98
C ASN A 636 0.36 -25.87 31.94
N PRO A 637 -0.62 -25.25 32.63
CA PRO A 637 -1.39 -25.94 33.65
C PRO A 637 -2.41 -26.91 33.02
N ASP A 638 -2.28 -28.20 33.35
CA ASP A 638 -3.27 -29.25 33.09
C ASP A 638 -3.60 -29.57 31.62
N TRP A 639 -2.76 -29.15 30.66
CA TRP A 639 -2.96 -29.54 29.25
C TRP A 639 -1.66 -29.60 28.42
N THR A 640 -1.72 -30.36 27.33
CA THR A 640 -0.67 -30.45 26.31
C THR A 640 -1.36 -30.57 24.95
N PRO A 641 -1.05 -29.71 23.98
CA PRO A 641 -1.69 -29.77 22.67
C PRO A 641 -1.30 -31.04 21.92
N SER A 642 -2.22 -31.53 21.07
CA SER A 642 -1.94 -32.64 20.16
C SER A 642 -0.94 -32.27 19.06
N ASP A 643 -0.86 -30.99 18.70
CA ASP A 643 0.08 -30.44 17.73
C ASP A 643 1.05 -29.48 18.44
N SER A 644 2.35 -29.79 18.39
CA SER A 644 3.40 -28.97 19.01
C SER A 644 3.47 -27.55 18.44
N ARG A 645 3.01 -27.32 17.20
CA ARG A 645 2.97 -25.99 16.56
C ARG A 645 2.00 -25.03 17.24
N LYS A 646 1.15 -25.53 18.14
CA LYS A 646 0.32 -24.71 19.03
C LYS A 646 1.14 -23.90 20.03
N LEU A 647 2.37 -24.31 20.35
CA LEU A 647 3.22 -23.65 21.35
C LEU A 647 4.45 -22.99 20.70
N TRP A 648 4.70 -21.74 21.09
CA TRP A 648 5.91 -21.00 20.80
C TRP A 648 6.66 -20.66 22.09
N HIS A 649 7.96 -20.94 22.14
CA HIS A 649 8.85 -20.48 23.20
C HIS A 649 9.89 -19.48 22.69
N ILE A 650 10.08 -18.39 23.43
CA ILE A 650 11.20 -17.46 23.27
C ILE A 650 12.14 -17.60 24.47
N ILE A 651 13.42 -17.87 24.20
CA ILE A 651 14.46 -18.04 25.22
C ILE A 651 15.63 -17.12 24.89
N TYR A 652 15.84 -16.12 25.73
CA TYR A 652 16.93 -15.15 25.59
C TYR A 652 18.10 -15.43 26.55
N ASN A 653 19.24 -14.78 26.34
CA ASN A 653 20.49 -14.95 27.10
C ASN A 653 20.99 -16.42 27.08
N VAL A 654 20.86 -17.10 25.94
CA VAL A 654 21.29 -18.49 25.75
C VAL A 654 22.77 -18.52 25.31
N PRO A 655 23.66 -19.22 26.02
CA PRO A 655 25.04 -19.40 25.58
C PRO A 655 25.13 -20.12 24.22
N ALA A 656 26.04 -19.67 23.36
CA ALA A 656 26.20 -20.21 22.00
C ALA A 656 26.43 -21.72 21.93
N ASP A 657 27.16 -22.29 22.89
CA ASP A 657 27.42 -23.73 22.99
C ASP A 657 26.19 -24.55 23.45
N SER A 658 25.17 -23.87 23.99
CA SER A 658 23.93 -24.48 24.48
C SER A 658 22.75 -24.32 23.52
N ALA A 659 22.86 -23.49 22.47
CA ALA A 659 21.75 -23.14 21.59
C ALA A 659 21.04 -24.35 20.96
N GLY A 660 21.81 -25.34 20.47
CA GLY A 660 21.27 -26.57 19.91
C GLY A 660 20.57 -27.46 20.95
N ASP A 661 21.14 -27.59 22.14
CA ASP A 661 20.57 -28.37 23.24
C ASP A 661 19.27 -27.74 23.75
N VAL A 662 19.20 -26.41 23.79
CA VAL A 662 17.97 -25.66 24.14
C VAL A 662 16.88 -25.88 23.10
N ALA A 663 17.20 -25.87 21.81
CA ALA A 663 16.23 -26.17 20.74
C ALA A 663 15.65 -27.59 20.89
N ALA A 664 16.50 -28.58 21.15
CA ALA A 664 16.09 -29.96 21.43
C ALA A 664 15.20 -30.06 22.69
N LEU A 665 15.60 -29.41 23.78
CA LEU A 665 14.81 -29.36 25.02
C LEU A 665 13.44 -28.68 24.81
N ALA A 666 13.38 -27.64 23.98
CA ALA A 666 12.11 -27.00 23.64
C ALA A 666 11.15 -27.94 22.91
N ARG A 667 11.68 -28.85 22.08
CA ARG A 667 10.89 -29.90 21.43
C ARG A 667 10.35 -30.90 22.44
N GLU A 668 11.19 -31.35 23.38
CA GLU A 668 10.77 -32.24 24.47
C GLU A 668 9.67 -31.60 25.35
N ARG A 669 9.70 -30.27 25.47
CA ARG A 669 8.68 -29.46 26.16
C ARG A 669 7.46 -29.12 25.29
N GLY A 670 7.39 -29.65 24.07
CA GLY A 670 6.23 -29.56 23.18
C GLY A 670 6.14 -28.29 22.34
N ALA A 671 7.18 -27.45 22.30
CA ALA A 671 7.19 -26.25 21.46
C ALA A 671 7.61 -26.55 20.01
N GLY A 672 6.67 -26.33 19.10
CA GLY A 672 6.89 -26.43 17.66
C GLY A 672 7.46 -25.15 17.06
N LEU A 673 7.28 -23.98 17.69
CA LEU A 673 7.90 -22.72 17.29
C LEU A 673 8.91 -22.28 18.35
N ILE A 674 10.09 -21.82 17.94
CA ILE A 674 11.13 -21.34 18.85
C ILE A 674 11.78 -20.05 18.37
N HIS A 675 12.13 -19.18 19.32
CA HIS A 675 13.09 -18.08 19.16
C HIS A 675 14.17 -18.28 20.24
N ILE A 676 15.42 -18.48 19.84
CA ILE A 676 16.55 -18.63 20.76
C ILE A 676 17.58 -17.56 20.40
N THR A 677 18.01 -16.77 21.37
CA THR A 677 18.95 -15.66 21.18
C THR A 677 19.94 -15.57 22.33
N ASP A 678 21.17 -15.12 22.04
CA ASP A 678 22.20 -14.81 23.02
C ASP A 678 22.07 -13.37 23.58
N ASP A 679 21.18 -12.56 23.01
CA ASP A 679 20.86 -11.22 23.49
C ASP A 679 20.04 -11.24 24.80
N ASN A 680 19.94 -10.11 25.48
CA ASN A 680 19.36 -9.99 26.82
C ASN A 680 18.43 -8.78 26.96
N LEU A 681 17.77 -8.67 28.12
CA LEU A 681 16.95 -7.52 28.48
C LEU A 681 17.75 -6.21 28.42
N PRO A 682 17.09 -5.08 28.08
CA PRO A 682 15.65 -4.89 28.03
C PRO A 682 14.96 -5.29 26.73
N ASN A 683 15.69 -5.56 25.63
CA ASN A 683 15.08 -5.83 24.34
C ASN A 683 15.86 -6.91 23.55
N PRO A 684 15.66 -8.21 23.86
CA PRO A 684 16.40 -9.29 23.20
C PRO A 684 15.96 -9.56 21.74
N TYR A 685 15.21 -8.64 21.12
CA TYR A 685 14.51 -8.80 19.86
C TYR A 685 14.97 -7.82 18.78
N ASP A 686 15.85 -6.88 19.12
CA ASP A 686 16.38 -5.85 18.21
C ASP A 686 17.67 -6.26 17.50
N THR A 687 18.22 -7.43 17.81
CA THR A 687 19.36 -8.02 17.11
C THR A 687 19.09 -9.45 16.66
N LEU A 688 19.86 -9.91 15.67
CA LEU A 688 19.92 -11.32 15.28
C LEU A 688 21.29 -11.88 15.69
N PRO A 689 21.34 -13.05 16.38
CA PRO A 689 22.61 -13.73 16.65
C PRO A 689 23.45 -13.94 15.39
N ASP A 690 24.75 -14.17 15.56
CA ASP A 690 25.64 -14.41 14.43
C ASP A 690 25.23 -15.65 13.60
N ASP A 691 25.75 -15.77 12.37
CA ASP A 691 25.37 -16.88 11.48
C ASP A 691 25.75 -18.25 12.07
N THR A 692 26.87 -18.38 12.80
CA THR A 692 27.26 -19.67 13.39
C THR A 692 26.25 -20.12 14.45
N TYR A 693 25.78 -19.17 15.25
CA TYR A 693 24.73 -19.39 16.24
C TYR A 693 23.41 -19.80 15.57
N MET A 694 22.97 -19.07 14.55
CA MET A 694 21.74 -19.37 13.81
C MET A 694 21.79 -20.74 13.11
N GLN A 695 22.92 -21.09 12.49
CA GLN A 695 23.14 -22.40 11.88
C GLN A 695 23.06 -23.52 12.93
N THR A 696 23.54 -23.29 14.15
CA THR A 696 23.45 -24.27 15.25
C THR A 696 21.99 -24.59 15.59
N ILE A 697 21.12 -23.58 15.67
CA ILE A 697 19.69 -23.77 15.91
C ILE A 697 19.01 -24.41 14.70
N MET A 698 19.29 -23.93 13.48
CA MET A 698 18.69 -24.47 12.24
C MET A 698 19.01 -25.95 12.03
N ASN A 699 20.22 -26.38 12.38
CA ASN A 699 20.62 -27.79 12.32
C ASN A 699 19.95 -28.65 13.39
N ALA A 700 19.53 -28.05 14.51
CA ALA A 700 18.83 -28.75 15.58
C ALA A 700 17.34 -28.94 15.27
N VAL A 701 16.71 -28.06 14.48
CA VAL A 701 15.28 -28.13 14.16
C VAL A 701 14.98 -28.97 12.92
N ASP A 702 13.84 -29.66 12.92
CA ASP A 702 13.44 -30.55 11.81
C ASP A 702 12.94 -29.77 10.59
N GLY A 703 12.36 -28.58 10.81
CA GLY A 703 11.74 -27.76 9.76
C GLY A 703 10.30 -28.19 9.43
N GLY A 704 9.52 -27.27 8.88
CA GLY A 704 8.11 -27.45 8.60
C GLY A 704 7.41 -26.12 8.31
N GLY A 705 6.12 -26.03 8.65
CA GLY A 705 5.34 -24.80 8.53
C GLY A 705 4.30 -24.67 9.65
N PRO A 706 3.89 -23.43 10.00
CA PRO A 706 2.87 -23.21 11.03
C PRO A 706 1.54 -23.88 10.65
N ALA A 707 0.82 -24.36 11.67
CA ALA A 707 -0.54 -24.85 11.50
C ALA A 707 -1.50 -23.66 11.50
N ILE A 708 -2.31 -23.52 10.46
CA ILE A 708 -3.28 -22.42 10.34
C ILE A 708 -4.65 -23.04 10.24
N ALA A 709 -5.53 -22.71 11.19
CA ALA A 709 -6.90 -23.16 11.16
C ALA A 709 -7.79 -22.15 10.41
N ASP A 710 -8.83 -22.66 9.75
CA ASP A 710 -9.94 -21.81 9.30
C ASP A 710 -10.67 -21.19 10.50
N PRO A 711 -11.37 -20.05 10.32
CA PRO A 711 -12.22 -19.49 11.36
C PRO A 711 -13.30 -20.49 11.79
N SER A 712 -13.75 -20.39 13.05
CA SER A 712 -14.80 -21.29 13.56
C SER A 712 -16.07 -21.22 12.70
N ALA A 713 -16.58 -22.36 12.24
CA ALA A 713 -17.81 -22.39 11.44
C ALA A 713 -19.01 -21.91 12.26
N TYR A 714 -19.96 -21.23 11.61
CA TYR A 714 -21.27 -20.98 12.20
C TYR A 714 -22.04 -22.30 12.33
N PRO A 715 -22.76 -22.55 13.45
CA PRO A 715 -23.60 -23.73 13.59
C PRO A 715 -24.67 -23.84 12.49
N ASP A 716 -24.82 -25.02 11.89
CA ASP A 716 -25.85 -25.31 10.87
C ASP A 716 -27.29 -25.07 11.36
N ASN A 717 -27.50 -25.16 12.68
CA ASN A 717 -28.78 -24.91 13.36
C ASN A 717 -28.77 -23.61 14.18
N GLY A 718 -27.95 -22.64 13.76
CA GLY A 718 -27.91 -21.31 14.36
C GLY A 718 -29.23 -20.56 14.24
N GLN A 719 -29.33 -19.45 14.97
CA GLN A 719 -30.51 -18.59 15.02
C GLN A 719 -30.18 -17.21 14.45
N ALA A 720 -31.05 -16.71 13.59
CA ALA A 720 -30.99 -15.34 13.09
C ALA A 720 -31.14 -14.34 14.24
N ALA A 721 -30.43 -13.23 14.17
CA ALA A 721 -30.53 -12.15 15.13
C ALA A 721 -31.75 -11.26 14.86
N SER A 722 -32.28 -10.61 15.91
CA SER A 722 -33.18 -9.47 15.75
C SER A 722 -32.37 -8.18 15.57
N GLN A 723 -32.96 -7.22 14.84
CA GLN A 723 -32.34 -5.92 14.57
C GLN A 723 -31.97 -5.20 15.90
N PRO A 724 -30.80 -4.55 15.99
CA PRO A 724 -30.48 -3.69 17.13
C PRO A 724 -31.54 -2.58 17.30
N GLY A 725 -31.74 -2.13 18.54
CA GLY A 725 -32.63 -1.00 18.81
C GLY A 725 -31.97 0.35 18.54
N SER A 726 -32.31 1.38 19.32
CA SER A 726 -31.97 2.76 18.98
C SER A 726 -30.48 3.04 19.14
N LEU A 727 -29.77 3.33 18.05
CA LEU A 727 -28.39 3.81 18.04
C LEU A 727 -28.33 5.31 18.38
N SER A 728 -27.34 5.70 19.17
CA SER A 728 -27.06 7.10 19.55
C SER A 728 -25.56 7.38 19.64
N VAL A 729 -25.18 8.64 19.39
CA VAL A 729 -23.84 9.18 19.69
C VAL A 729 -23.83 9.64 21.14
N THR A 730 -22.92 9.10 21.95
CA THR A 730 -22.79 9.46 23.37
C THR A 730 -21.78 10.57 23.59
N SER A 731 -20.69 10.59 22.82
CA SER A 731 -19.72 11.68 22.78
C SER A 731 -18.98 11.72 21.44
N SER A 732 -18.40 12.88 21.13
CA SER A 732 -17.47 13.05 20.01
C SER A 732 -16.27 13.81 20.53
N ASP A 733 -15.09 13.40 20.09
CA ASP A 733 -13.81 13.96 20.50
C ASP A 733 -12.96 14.32 19.28
N TYR A 734 -11.70 14.74 19.47
CA TYR A 734 -10.84 15.16 18.36
C TYR A 734 -10.61 14.08 17.30
N SER A 735 -10.47 12.81 17.70
CA SER A 735 -10.20 11.71 16.76
C SER A 735 -11.04 10.46 16.99
N SER A 736 -12.17 10.61 17.68
CA SER A 736 -13.03 9.48 18.04
C SER A 736 -14.49 9.87 18.24
N VAL A 737 -15.36 8.87 18.13
CA VAL A 737 -16.79 8.98 18.43
C VAL A 737 -17.22 7.79 19.27
N SER A 738 -17.86 8.06 20.41
CA SER A 738 -18.45 7.02 21.25
C SER A 738 -19.92 6.82 20.90
N LEU A 739 -20.32 5.56 20.79
CA LEU A 739 -21.64 5.12 20.35
C LEU A 739 -22.25 4.18 21.39
N SER A 740 -23.57 4.20 21.49
CA SER A 740 -24.33 3.19 22.23
C SER A 740 -25.65 2.87 21.53
N TRP A 741 -26.13 1.65 21.69
CA TRP A 741 -27.42 1.22 21.17
C TRP A 741 -28.18 0.33 22.14
N ASP A 742 -29.51 0.30 21.99
CA ASP A 742 -30.33 -0.68 22.68
C ASP A 742 -30.03 -2.09 22.13
N PRO A 743 -29.75 -3.09 22.99
CA PRO A 743 -29.52 -4.46 22.56
C PRO A 743 -30.72 -5.08 21.82
N SER A 744 -30.44 -6.01 20.92
CA SER A 744 -31.43 -6.90 20.31
C SER A 744 -32.22 -7.70 21.35
N SER A 745 -33.43 -8.17 21.00
CA SER A 745 -34.33 -8.91 21.91
C SER A 745 -33.69 -10.15 22.52
N ASP A 746 -32.84 -10.81 21.72
CA ASP A 746 -31.98 -11.93 22.10
C ASP A 746 -30.55 -11.53 21.74
N ALA A 747 -29.58 -11.94 22.58
CA ALA A 747 -28.18 -11.61 22.34
C ALA A 747 -27.70 -12.23 21.02
N PRO A 748 -27.26 -11.42 20.03
CA PRO A 748 -26.76 -11.95 18.77
C PRO A 748 -25.40 -12.62 18.96
N TYR A 749 -24.86 -13.21 17.89
CA TYR A 749 -23.46 -13.62 17.89
C TYR A 749 -22.53 -12.40 17.94
N ALA A 750 -22.83 -11.38 17.14
CA ALA A 750 -22.04 -10.16 17.05
C ALA A 750 -22.87 -8.92 16.72
N TYR A 751 -22.33 -7.76 17.05
CA TYR A 751 -22.73 -6.48 16.43
C TYR A 751 -21.61 -5.99 15.52
N ALA A 752 -21.97 -5.48 14.34
CA ALA A 752 -21.05 -4.83 13.41
C ALA A 752 -21.41 -3.35 13.31
N VAL A 753 -20.44 -2.47 13.58
CA VAL A 753 -20.57 -1.02 13.50
C VAL A 753 -20.05 -0.56 12.14
N TYR A 754 -20.87 0.20 11.44
CA TYR A 754 -20.55 0.74 10.12
C TYR A 754 -20.36 2.25 10.20
N ARG A 755 -19.27 2.75 9.64
CA ARG A 755 -18.99 4.18 9.42
C ARG A 755 -19.09 4.46 7.92
N ASP A 756 -20.03 5.31 7.53
CA ASP A 756 -20.28 5.67 6.11
C ASP A 756 -20.46 4.44 5.20
N GLY A 757 -21.11 3.40 5.72
CA GLY A 757 -21.38 2.15 5.01
C GLY A 757 -20.24 1.13 5.01
N LYS A 758 -19.07 1.42 5.60
CA LYS A 758 -17.97 0.46 5.79
C LYS A 758 -17.93 -0.04 7.22
N GLU A 759 -17.85 -1.36 7.42
CA GLU A 759 -17.66 -1.96 8.74
C GLU A 759 -16.30 -1.52 9.32
N VAL A 760 -16.32 -0.93 10.52
CA VAL A 760 -15.11 -0.45 11.22
C VAL A 760 -14.80 -1.26 12.48
N VAL A 761 -15.82 -1.89 13.09
CA VAL A 761 -15.64 -2.71 14.29
C VAL A 761 -16.69 -3.82 14.31
N ARG A 762 -16.28 -5.01 14.72
CA ARG A 762 -17.18 -6.11 15.06
C ARG A 762 -17.00 -6.48 16.54
N LEU A 763 -18.08 -6.45 17.31
CA LEU A 763 -18.08 -6.74 18.74
C LEU A 763 -18.88 -8.00 19.04
N THR A 764 -18.61 -8.64 20.17
CA THR A 764 -19.45 -9.75 20.63
C THR A 764 -20.88 -9.25 20.88
N GLY A 765 -21.88 -10.12 20.75
CA GLY A 765 -23.29 -9.72 20.93
C GLY A 765 -23.67 -9.29 22.35
N THR A 766 -22.74 -9.33 23.30
CA THR A 766 -22.91 -8.80 24.67
C THR A 766 -22.47 -7.35 24.82
N MET A 767 -21.81 -6.76 23.80
CA MET A 767 -21.30 -5.40 23.83
C MET A 767 -22.21 -4.47 23.01
N SER A 768 -22.82 -3.47 23.64
CA SER A 768 -23.76 -2.53 23.00
C SER A 768 -23.30 -1.07 23.06
N GLN A 769 -22.00 -0.86 23.26
CA GLN A 769 -21.34 0.43 23.26
C GLN A 769 -19.91 0.28 22.74
N VAL A 770 -19.36 1.32 22.12
CA VAL A 770 -17.96 1.35 21.67
C VAL A 770 -17.52 2.77 21.33
N THR A 771 -16.23 3.06 21.53
CA THR A 771 -15.53 4.23 21.04
C THR A 771 -14.76 3.90 19.78
N VAL A 772 -15.20 4.43 18.65
CA VAL A 772 -14.53 4.26 17.35
C VAL A 772 -13.46 5.35 17.22
N GLY A 773 -12.19 4.94 17.11
CA GLY A 773 -11.03 5.82 16.92
C GLY A 773 -10.57 5.94 15.46
N ASN A 774 -9.36 6.49 15.27
CA ASN A 774 -8.73 6.70 13.94
C ASN A 774 -9.67 7.46 12.99
N ILE A 775 -10.20 8.58 13.47
CA ILE A 775 -11.05 9.50 12.73
C ILE A 775 -10.33 10.84 12.64
N ASP A 776 -10.28 11.43 11.45
CA ASP A 776 -9.65 12.74 11.26
C ASP A 776 -10.40 13.83 12.05
N PRO A 777 -9.70 14.78 12.68
CA PRO A 777 -10.31 15.92 13.37
C PRO A 777 -11.18 16.79 12.45
N GLY A 778 -12.29 17.29 12.99
CA GLY A 778 -13.24 18.13 12.26
C GLY A 778 -14.07 17.41 11.17
N SER A 779 -14.00 16.09 11.10
CA SER A 779 -14.69 15.30 10.07
C SER A 779 -16.11 14.93 10.49
N SER A 780 -17.05 15.00 9.55
CA SER A 780 -18.42 14.53 9.73
C SER A 780 -18.60 13.14 9.12
N MET A 781 -19.32 12.25 9.82
CA MET A 781 -19.59 10.89 9.39
C MET A 781 -20.97 10.40 9.84
N SER A 782 -21.41 9.28 9.27
CA SER A 782 -22.63 8.57 9.64
C SER A 782 -22.33 7.19 10.20
N PHE A 783 -23.10 6.76 11.20
CA PHE A 783 -23.00 5.43 11.81
C PHE A 783 -24.31 4.65 11.72
N THR A 784 -24.19 3.35 11.47
CA THR A 784 -25.25 2.33 11.66
C THR A 784 -24.68 1.10 12.36
N VAL A 785 -25.55 0.29 12.95
CA VAL A 785 -25.19 -0.99 13.58
C VAL A 785 -26.05 -2.10 12.99
N ARG A 786 -25.43 -3.25 12.71
CA ARG A 786 -26.12 -4.50 12.35
C ARG A 786 -25.85 -5.57 13.39
N ALA A 787 -26.83 -6.42 13.64
CA ALA A 787 -26.61 -7.64 14.42
C ALA A 787 -26.34 -8.81 13.48
N ARG A 788 -25.56 -9.80 13.93
CA ARG A 788 -25.34 -11.07 13.23
C ARG A 788 -25.83 -12.22 14.10
N GLY A 789 -26.66 -13.10 13.53
CA GLY A 789 -27.14 -14.31 14.18
C GLY A 789 -26.04 -15.35 14.37
N THR A 790 -26.32 -16.36 15.19
CA THR A 790 -25.45 -17.54 15.31
C THR A 790 -25.48 -18.41 14.06
N ASP A 791 -26.46 -18.21 13.17
CA ASP A 791 -26.49 -18.79 11.80
C ASP A 791 -25.59 -18.04 10.81
N GLY A 792 -24.90 -16.99 11.26
CA GLY A 792 -24.03 -16.16 10.43
C GLY A 792 -24.77 -15.13 9.57
N THR A 793 -26.10 -15.02 9.64
CA THR A 793 -26.87 -14.04 8.86
C THR A 793 -26.87 -12.66 9.52
N GLU A 794 -26.83 -11.58 8.71
CA GLU A 794 -26.88 -10.19 9.22
C GLU A 794 -28.29 -9.60 9.13
N THR A 795 -28.62 -8.74 10.08
CA THR A 795 -29.85 -7.94 10.05
C THR A 795 -29.72 -6.74 9.11
N SER A 796 -30.84 -6.05 8.86
CA SER A 796 -30.80 -4.68 8.34
C SER A 796 -30.11 -3.71 9.32
N ASP A 797 -29.68 -2.55 8.80
CA ASP A 797 -29.13 -1.45 9.59
C ASP A 797 -30.10 -0.97 10.68
N SER A 798 -29.59 -0.61 11.86
CA SER A 798 -30.28 0.23 12.86
C SER A 798 -30.72 1.58 12.27
N ASN A 799 -31.28 2.48 13.09
CA ASN A 799 -31.32 3.89 12.71
C ASN A 799 -29.90 4.41 12.45
N SER A 800 -29.78 5.36 11.52
CA SER A 800 -28.53 6.06 11.25
C SER A 800 -28.39 7.27 12.18
N VAL A 801 -27.16 7.53 12.65
CA VAL A 801 -26.81 8.72 13.42
C VAL A 801 -25.63 9.44 12.77
N SER A 802 -25.60 10.76 12.84
CA SER A 802 -24.46 11.56 12.37
C SER A 802 -23.63 12.03 13.56
N ALA A 803 -22.31 12.05 13.39
CA ALA A 803 -21.35 12.58 14.36
C ALA A 803 -20.38 13.52 13.65
N THR A 804 -19.69 14.36 14.42
CA THR A 804 -18.60 15.21 13.92
C THR A 804 -17.53 15.31 15.00
N THR A 805 -16.29 14.98 14.66
CA THR A 805 -15.15 15.09 15.56
C THR A 805 -14.80 16.56 15.83
N LEU A 806 -14.16 16.83 16.95
CA LEU A 806 -13.70 18.18 17.29
C LEU A 806 -12.59 18.62 16.32
N THR A 807 -12.51 19.92 16.04
CA THR A 807 -11.42 20.50 15.24
C THR A 807 -10.22 20.80 16.13
N LEU A 808 -9.01 20.49 15.65
CA LEU A 808 -7.79 20.82 16.39
C LEU A 808 -7.60 22.35 16.49
N PRO A 809 -7.27 22.89 17.67
CA PRO A 809 -6.88 24.29 17.82
C PRO A 809 -5.65 24.59 16.95
N ASP A 810 -5.72 25.62 16.12
CA ASP A 810 -4.65 26.02 15.18
C ASP A 810 -4.10 24.87 14.30
N ASN A 811 -4.92 23.84 14.07
CA ASN A 811 -4.54 22.61 13.37
C ASN A 811 -3.37 21.85 14.04
N GLN A 812 -3.23 21.96 15.36
CA GLN A 812 -2.15 21.32 16.13
C GLN A 812 -2.67 20.22 17.06
N ALA A 813 -2.07 19.04 16.96
CA ALA A 813 -2.33 17.89 17.82
C ALA A 813 -1.77 18.04 19.24
N ILE A 814 -0.71 18.84 19.37
CA ILE A 814 -0.01 19.09 20.63
C ILE A 814 -0.08 20.59 20.91
N THR A 815 -0.63 20.97 22.06
CA THR A 815 -0.88 22.37 22.42
C THR A 815 -0.53 22.64 23.89
N ASN A 816 -0.70 23.89 24.35
CA ASN A 816 -0.54 24.30 25.75
C ASN A 816 0.80 23.87 26.39
N ILE A 817 1.85 23.88 25.59
CA ILE A 817 3.20 23.51 26.01
C ILE A 817 3.81 24.56 26.92
N LYS A 818 4.44 24.13 28.01
CA LYS A 818 5.18 25.00 28.94
C LYS A 818 6.18 24.20 29.78
N SER A 819 7.19 24.87 30.30
CA SER A 819 8.13 24.32 31.27
C SER A 819 8.27 25.19 32.52
N ILE A 820 8.61 24.54 33.64
CA ILE A 820 8.93 25.18 34.92
C ILE A 820 10.14 24.45 35.48
N SER A 821 11.14 25.17 35.98
CA SER A 821 12.39 24.57 36.44
C SER A 821 12.89 25.11 37.77
N THR A 822 13.66 24.28 38.44
CA THR A 822 14.56 24.61 39.54
C THR A 822 15.99 24.21 39.15
N ASP A 823 16.98 24.46 40.00
CA ASP A 823 18.38 24.07 39.75
C ASP A 823 18.55 22.56 39.45
N THR A 824 17.69 21.70 40.01
CA THR A 824 17.83 20.23 39.96
C THR A 824 16.65 19.51 39.31
N SER A 825 15.60 20.20 38.86
CA SER A 825 14.44 19.55 38.26
C SER A 825 13.71 20.45 37.27
N THR A 826 13.16 19.85 36.21
CA THR A 826 12.36 20.50 35.19
C THR A 826 11.04 19.78 35.04
N THR A 827 9.93 20.53 35.03
CA THR A 827 8.60 20.03 34.72
C THR A 827 8.19 20.53 33.34
N VAL A 828 7.84 19.63 32.45
CA VAL A 828 7.27 19.95 31.13
C VAL A 828 5.80 19.54 31.11
N GLN A 829 4.94 20.39 30.57
CA GLN A 829 3.52 20.10 30.36
C GLN A 829 3.14 20.32 28.90
N ALA A 830 2.26 19.47 28.37
CA ALA A 830 1.67 19.60 27.03
C ALA A 830 0.30 18.91 26.97
N ASP A 831 -0.63 19.47 26.19
CA ASP A 831 -1.90 18.83 25.87
C ASP A 831 -1.75 18.02 24.58
N ILE A 832 -2.01 16.71 24.64
CA ILE A 832 -1.91 15.79 23.51
C ILE A 832 -3.32 15.37 23.10
N LEU A 833 -3.87 16.00 22.07
CA LEU A 833 -5.31 15.97 21.75
C LEU A 833 -5.76 14.73 20.97
N ILE A 834 -4.82 14.03 20.32
CA ILE A 834 -5.05 12.79 19.56
C ILE A 834 -4.02 11.73 19.99
N PRO A 835 -4.34 10.43 19.86
CA PRO A 835 -3.48 9.36 20.35
C PRO A 835 -2.19 9.19 19.53
N PHE A 836 -1.07 8.90 20.19
CA PHE A 836 0.19 8.50 19.56
C PHE A 836 0.74 7.22 20.20
N ALA A 837 1.65 6.51 19.52
CA ALA A 837 2.36 5.36 20.10
C ALA A 837 3.39 5.82 21.14
N PHE A 838 4.13 6.88 20.80
CA PHE A 838 5.20 7.43 21.61
C PHE A 838 4.98 8.93 21.80
N ILE A 839 5.23 9.41 23.01
CA ILE A 839 5.29 10.83 23.33
C ILE A 839 6.58 11.04 24.11
N ARG A 840 7.48 11.84 23.55
CA ARG A 840 8.82 12.07 24.08
C ARG A 840 9.01 13.54 24.42
N VAL A 841 9.81 13.78 25.45
CA VAL A 841 10.34 15.11 25.76
C VAL A 841 11.84 15.09 25.57
N PHE A 842 12.35 15.88 24.64
CA PHE A 842 13.78 16.07 24.45
C PHE A 842 14.23 17.38 25.09
N LEU A 843 15.29 17.34 25.90
CA LEU A 843 15.95 18.55 26.38
C LEU A 843 17.05 18.93 25.39
N THR A 844 16.88 20.07 24.73
CA THR A 844 17.72 20.47 23.59
C THR A 844 18.66 21.60 23.95
N ASP A 845 19.76 21.70 23.22
CA ASP A 845 20.69 22.81 23.39
C ASP A 845 20.13 24.11 22.81
N PRO A 846 20.48 25.27 23.40
CA PRO A 846 20.19 26.58 22.81
C PRO A 846 21.10 26.95 21.61
N ASP A 847 22.17 26.20 21.36
CA ASP A 847 23.09 26.39 20.22
C ASP A 847 22.72 25.46 19.04
N THR A 848 22.80 25.98 17.82
CA THR A 848 22.66 25.21 16.57
C THR A 848 23.94 24.45 16.20
N ARG A 849 25.07 24.73 16.86
CA ARG A 849 26.33 24.00 16.72
C ARG A 849 26.38 22.90 17.77
N CYS A 850 25.69 21.81 17.48
CA CYS A 850 25.64 20.63 18.33
C CYS A 850 27.01 20.19 18.85
N SER A 851 27.15 20.07 20.17
CA SER A 851 28.35 19.49 20.79
C SER A 851 28.25 17.97 20.73
N MET A 852 28.65 17.39 19.59
CA MET A 852 28.60 15.95 19.38
C MET A 852 29.45 15.17 20.41
N PRO A 853 28.98 13.99 20.89
CA PRO A 853 27.83 13.24 20.39
C PRO A 853 26.49 13.75 20.94
N SER A 854 25.52 13.91 20.06
CA SER A 854 24.13 14.25 20.38
C SER A 854 23.19 13.72 19.31
N TRP A 855 21.92 13.57 19.65
CA TRP A 855 20.90 13.13 18.70
C TRP A 855 20.32 14.34 17.95
N PRO A 856 20.33 14.36 16.61
CA PRO A 856 19.74 15.45 15.83
C PRO A 856 18.23 15.23 15.65
N ILE A 857 17.44 16.24 16.03
CA ILE A 857 15.99 16.34 15.74
C ILE A 857 15.81 17.27 14.54
N ASN A 858 15.50 16.68 13.39
CA ASN A 858 15.28 17.41 12.14
C ASN A 858 13.92 18.10 12.15
N TYR A 859 13.88 19.35 11.68
CA TYR A 859 12.62 20.09 11.46
C TYR A 859 12.50 20.67 10.05
N ASN A 860 13.59 20.67 9.27
CA ASN A 860 13.61 20.97 7.84
C ASN A 860 14.79 20.25 7.19
N LEU A 861 14.78 20.10 5.86
CA LEU A 861 15.90 19.49 5.15
C LEU A 861 17.22 20.24 5.45
N GLY A 862 18.19 19.53 6.04
CA GLY A 862 19.49 20.08 6.43
C GLY A 862 19.50 20.96 7.68
N ASN A 863 18.38 21.08 8.41
CA ASN A 863 18.30 21.85 9.66
C ASN A 863 17.78 20.99 10.81
N PHE A 864 18.53 21.00 11.91
CA PHE A 864 18.26 20.22 13.11
C PHE A 864 18.61 21.00 14.37
N ILE A 865 18.05 20.57 15.49
CA ILE A 865 18.57 20.90 16.81
C ILE A 865 19.03 19.60 17.48
N CYS A 866 19.94 19.70 18.42
CA CYS A 866 20.45 18.52 19.09
C CYS A 866 19.93 18.39 20.50
N THR A 867 19.81 17.13 20.91
CA THR A 867 19.44 16.75 22.27
C THR A 867 20.46 15.79 22.84
N HIS A 868 20.67 15.93 24.15
CA HIS A 868 21.45 15.00 24.95
C HIS A 868 20.57 14.13 25.85
N TYR A 869 19.32 14.53 26.07
CA TYR A 869 18.41 13.88 27.00
C TYR A 869 17.03 13.67 26.38
N MET A 870 16.48 12.50 26.61
CA MET A 870 15.14 12.12 26.18
C MET A 870 14.39 11.56 27.37
N VAL A 871 13.12 11.95 27.51
CA VAL A 871 12.17 11.23 28.35
C VAL A 871 11.24 10.45 27.44
N GLU A 872 11.12 9.16 27.69
CA GLU A 872 10.13 8.29 27.06
C GLU A 872 9.54 7.37 28.14
N GLY A 873 8.20 7.28 28.17
CA GLY A 873 7.51 6.64 29.30
C GLY A 873 7.87 7.32 30.61
N SER A 874 8.30 6.55 31.61
CA SER A 874 8.75 7.05 32.92
C SER A 874 10.27 7.07 33.08
N ALA A 875 11.02 6.90 31.99
CA ALA A 875 12.48 6.80 32.01
C ALA A 875 13.12 8.03 31.39
N LEU A 876 14.19 8.51 32.03
CA LEU A 876 15.09 9.52 31.52
C LEU A 876 16.30 8.83 30.92
N TYR A 877 16.63 9.19 29.69
CA TYR A 877 17.75 8.67 28.94
C TYR A 877 18.75 9.77 28.62
N GLN A 878 20.03 9.38 28.56
CA GLN A 878 21.09 10.18 27.98
C GLN A 878 21.54 9.55 26.66
N TYR A 879 21.76 10.36 25.63
CA TYR A 879 22.27 9.89 24.36
C TYR A 879 23.68 9.31 24.54
N SER A 880 23.91 8.10 24.05
CA SER A 880 25.19 7.38 24.18
C SER A 880 25.76 6.87 22.87
N GLY A 881 25.18 7.28 21.74
CA GLY A 881 25.74 7.00 20.42
C GLY A 881 27.09 7.67 20.18
N ALA A 882 27.92 7.04 19.35
CA ALA A 882 29.23 7.56 18.98
C ALA A 882 29.12 8.68 17.94
N ASN A 883 30.20 9.47 17.78
CA ASN A 883 30.31 10.39 16.65
C ASN A 883 30.33 9.61 15.34
N LEU A 884 29.62 10.12 14.34
CA LEU A 884 29.69 9.60 12.97
C LEU A 884 31.13 9.66 12.45
N THR A 885 31.54 8.60 11.77
CA THR A 885 32.76 8.58 10.98
C THR A 885 32.53 9.24 9.61
N ASP A 886 33.59 9.74 8.98
CA ASP A 886 33.49 10.40 7.67
C ASP A 886 32.80 9.50 6.63
N GLY A 887 31.62 9.90 6.16
CA GLY A 887 30.82 9.16 5.18
C GLY A 887 29.58 8.48 5.76
N GLU A 888 29.46 8.37 7.09
CA GLU A 888 28.21 7.97 7.73
C GLU A 888 27.24 9.16 7.80
N THR A 889 25.96 8.91 7.54
CA THR A 889 24.92 9.94 7.57
C THR A 889 23.87 9.72 8.66
N ASN A 890 23.89 8.56 9.33
CA ASN A 890 22.82 8.14 10.22
C ASN A 890 23.35 7.92 11.64
N TYR A 891 22.90 8.74 12.59
CA TYR A 891 23.17 8.54 14.00
C TYR A 891 22.48 7.28 14.49
N ALA A 892 23.17 6.48 15.30
CA ALA A 892 22.57 5.33 15.95
C ALA A 892 21.58 5.80 17.02
N TRP A 893 20.39 5.19 17.08
CA TRP A 893 19.40 5.41 18.15
C TRP A 893 19.85 4.69 19.42
N THR A 894 20.90 5.20 20.06
CA THR A 894 21.52 4.59 21.23
C THR A 894 21.38 5.47 22.45
N TRP A 895 20.67 4.95 23.45
CA TRP A 895 20.27 5.68 24.65
C TRP A 895 20.59 4.86 25.89
N THR A 896 21.14 5.51 26.91
CA THR A 896 21.41 4.89 28.22
C THR A 896 20.46 5.45 29.26
N THR A 897 19.73 4.58 29.95
CA THR A 897 18.86 4.99 31.06
C THR A 897 19.68 5.63 32.17
N LEU A 898 19.32 6.85 32.55
CA LEU A 898 19.99 7.63 33.58
C LEU A 898 19.23 7.60 34.90
N ASP A 899 17.91 7.85 34.86
CA ASP A 899 17.04 7.90 36.04
C ASP A 899 15.57 7.73 35.63
N SER A 900 14.64 7.81 36.59
CA SER A 900 13.21 7.91 36.34
C SER A 900 12.75 9.36 36.15
N ALA A 901 11.81 9.57 35.24
CA ALA A 901 11.11 10.83 35.01
C ALA A 901 9.59 10.58 35.09
N PRO A 902 8.96 10.74 36.27
CA PRO A 902 7.53 10.46 36.43
C PRO A 902 6.66 11.26 35.45
N VAL A 903 5.66 10.60 34.88
CA VAL A 903 4.67 11.20 33.99
C VAL A 903 3.29 11.02 34.57
N THR A 904 2.52 12.10 34.59
CA THR A 904 1.10 12.08 34.98
C THR A 904 0.25 12.60 33.83
N ARG A 905 -0.96 12.06 33.70
CA ARG A 905 -1.94 12.47 32.69
C ARG A 905 -3.24 12.87 33.38
N ALA A 906 -3.74 14.08 33.09
CA ALA A 906 -5.04 14.57 33.52
C ALA A 906 -5.82 15.04 32.29
N GLY A 907 -6.75 14.22 31.80
CA GLY A 907 -7.40 14.47 30.51
C GLY A 907 -6.38 14.46 29.36
N TYR A 908 -6.25 15.59 28.67
CA TYR A 908 -5.26 15.79 27.61
C TYR A 908 -3.88 16.22 28.09
N THR A 909 -3.77 16.74 29.32
CA THR A 909 -2.53 17.30 29.82
C THR A 909 -1.60 16.20 30.33
N TYR A 910 -0.46 16.07 29.65
CA TYR A 910 0.68 15.30 30.11
C TYR A 910 1.62 16.21 30.91
N THR A 911 2.15 15.70 32.02
CA THR A 911 3.12 16.38 32.87
C THR A 911 4.29 15.47 33.15
N TRP A 912 5.45 15.79 32.59
CA TRP A 912 6.72 15.10 32.82
C TRP A 912 7.51 15.84 33.89
N THR A 913 8.03 15.12 34.88
CA THR A 913 8.94 15.68 35.90
C THR A 913 10.32 15.04 35.76
N LEU A 914 11.27 15.83 35.30
CA LEU A 914 12.63 15.40 35.00
C LEU A 914 13.54 15.72 36.19
N PRO A 915 14.41 14.79 36.62
CA PRO A 915 15.43 15.03 37.65
C PRO A 915 16.66 15.78 37.10
N ILE A 916 16.47 16.62 36.08
CA ILE A 916 17.48 17.51 35.50
C ILE A 916 16.90 18.93 35.51
N GLY A 917 17.66 19.88 36.05
CA GLY A 917 17.25 21.29 36.17
C GLY A 917 18.19 22.25 35.45
N SER A 918 18.01 23.55 35.72
CA SER A 918 18.75 24.65 35.08
C SER A 918 20.27 24.60 35.32
N SER A 919 20.75 23.85 36.31
CA SER A 919 22.20 23.67 36.51
C SER A 919 22.88 22.80 35.45
N SER A 920 22.10 22.05 34.66
CA SER A 920 22.61 21.09 33.67
C SER A 920 22.27 21.46 32.23
N THR A 921 21.04 21.90 31.97
CA THR A 921 20.56 22.33 30.63
C THR A 921 19.53 23.44 30.78
N ASP A 922 19.37 24.29 29.76
CA ASP A 922 18.34 25.32 29.78
C ASP A 922 16.96 24.67 29.65
N PRO A 923 16.11 24.77 30.68
CA PRO A 923 14.82 24.08 30.72
C PRO A 923 13.75 24.71 29.83
N ASN A 924 14.04 25.88 29.23
CA ASN A 924 13.15 26.51 28.26
C ASN A 924 13.36 25.99 26.84
N TYR A 925 14.41 25.19 26.59
CA TYR A 925 14.73 24.61 25.29
C TYR A 925 14.39 23.12 25.30
N PHE A 926 13.26 22.78 24.71
CA PHE A 926 12.81 21.40 24.63
C PHE A 926 11.92 21.16 23.42
N VAL A 927 11.75 19.88 23.10
CA VAL A 927 10.81 19.40 22.08
C VAL A 927 9.86 18.41 22.71
N VAL A 928 8.57 18.60 22.47
CA VAL A 928 7.58 17.54 22.67
C VAL A 928 7.37 16.88 21.31
N GLU A 929 7.88 15.66 21.18
CA GLU A 929 7.68 14.84 19.99
C GLU A 929 6.56 13.84 20.26
N ALA A 930 5.67 13.64 19.29
CA ALA A 930 4.75 12.53 19.28
C ALA A 930 4.82 11.76 17.95
N GLN A 931 4.85 10.44 18.02
CA GLN A 931 5.11 9.56 16.87
C GLN A 931 4.26 8.30 16.96
N GLY A 932 3.85 7.78 15.80
CA GLY A 932 3.13 6.53 15.66
C GLY A 932 1.61 6.72 15.79
N TYR A 933 0.84 6.07 14.92
CA TYR A 933 -0.63 6.16 14.85
C TYR A 933 -1.20 7.54 14.47
N ASN A 934 -0.35 8.55 14.32
CA ASN A 934 -0.62 9.85 13.72
C ASN A 934 0.71 10.40 13.15
N PRO A 935 0.66 11.35 12.20
CA PRO A 935 1.87 11.94 11.62
C PRO A 935 2.84 12.45 12.68
N LEU A 936 4.14 12.16 12.50
CA LEU A 936 5.21 12.62 13.39
C LEU A 936 5.06 14.12 13.66
N THR A 937 4.86 14.46 14.93
CA THR A 937 4.63 15.83 15.36
C THR A 937 5.73 16.27 16.30
N ASN A 938 6.51 17.27 15.89
CA ASN A 938 7.55 17.88 16.70
C ASN A 938 7.11 19.29 17.09
N VAL A 939 6.89 19.54 18.39
CA VAL A 939 6.64 20.90 18.88
C VAL A 939 7.84 21.45 19.64
N PHE A 940 8.47 22.44 19.02
CA PHE A 940 9.66 23.10 19.55
C PHE A 940 9.27 24.27 20.45
N HIS A 941 10.00 24.43 21.55
CA HIS A 941 9.92 25.62 22.39
C HIS A 941 11.34 26.03 22.83
N PRO A 942 11.79 27.28 22.57
CA PRO A 942 11.20 28.23 21.63
C PRO A 942 11.31 27.78 20.15
N CYS A 943 10.67 28.48 19.21
CA CYS A 943 10.80 28.24 17.77
C CYS A 943 12.26 28.33 17.28
N PRO A 944 12.85 27.39 16.55
CA PRO A 944 14.16 27.57 15.89
C PRO A 944 14.34 28.92 15.14
N SER A 945 15.55 29.50 15.18
CA SER A 945 15.85 30.83 14.61
C SER A 945 15.75 30.91 13.08
N THR A 946 15.89 29.78 12.39
CA THR A 946 15.79 29.67 10.93
C THR A 946 14.35 29.54 10.44
N TRP A 947 13.37 29.49 11.34
CA TRP A 947 11.96 29.22 11.03
C TRP A 947 11.13 30.46 10.68
N ALA A 948 11.76 31.63 10.50
CA ALA A 948 11.07 32.91 10.56
C ALA A 948 10.20 33.29 9.33
N ASP A 949 10.21 32.58 8.19
CA ASP A 949 9.30 32.88 7.05
C ASP A 949 9.20 31.81 5.92
N SER A 950 9.46 30.51 6.16
CA SER A 950 9.26 29.47 5.12
C SER A 950 8.69 28.18 5.72
N THR A 951 7.49 27.83 5.24
CA THR A 951 6.62 26.71 5.64
C THR A 951 7.36 25.52 6.26
N PRO A 952 7.12 25.18 7.54
CA PRO A 952 7.67 23.96 8.13
C PRO A 952 7.36 22.72 7.31
N SER A 953 8.21 21.69 7.44
CA SER A 953 7.78 20.35 7.07
C SER A 953 6.51 19.96 7.83
N THR A 954 5.61 19.24 7.17
CA THR A 954 4.39 18.67 7.78
C THR A 954 4.74 17.99 9.11
N GLY A 955 4.08 18.39 10.20
CA GLY A 955 4.30 17.84 11.55
C GLY A 955 5.26 18.64 12.44
N ALA A 956 6.06 19.56 11.91
CA ALA A 956 6.85 20.48 12.73
C ALA A 956 6.01 21.72 13.12
N SER A 957 5.90 22.01 14.41
CA SER A 957 5.26 23.21 14.97
C SER A 957 6.13 23.85 16.05
N CYS A 958 5.89 25.10 16.40
CA CYS A 958 6.57 25.69 17.54
C CYS A 958 5.71 26.68 18.29
N THR A 959 6.10 26.91 19.54
CA THR A 959 5.49 27.89 20.42
C THR A 959 6.59 28.81 20.96
N GLY A 960 6.22 30.07 21.24
CA GLY A 960 7.17 31.12 21.62
C GLY A 960 7.75 31.88 20.43
N LYS A 961 8.61 32.86 20.71
CA LYS A 961 9.35 33.59 19.66
C LYS A 961 10.64 32.86 19.34
N ALA A 962 11.15 33.02 18.12
CA ALA A 962 12.48 32.55 17.78
C ALA A 962 13.52 32.98 18.84
N PRO A 963 14.46 32.11 19.27
CA PRO A 963 15.44 32.45 20.28
C PRO A 963 16.36 33.56 19.79
N TYR A 964 16.41 33.82 18.48
CA TYR A 964 17.16 34.91 17.88
C TYR A 964 16.35 35.63 16.81
N ASP A 965 16.42 36.96 16.79
CA ASP A 965 15.87 37.81 15.73
C ASP A 965 16.93 38.84 15.32
N CYS A 966 17.39 38.82 14.07
CA CYS A 966 18.42 39.77 13.58
C CYS A 966 17.85 41.05 12.94
N LYS A 967 16.54 41.31 13.04
CA LYS A 967 15.92 42.52 12.48
C LYS A 967 16.39 43.79 13.19
N GLY A 968 16.41 43.76 14.54
CA GLY A 968 16.69 44.93 15.37
C GLY A 968 15.81 46.15 15.05
N GLU A 969 16.17 47.31 15.59
CA GLU A 969 15.51 48.60 15.26
C GLU A 969 15.79 49.05 13.80
N PRO A 970 14.95 49.89 13.16
CA PRO A 970 15.07 50.26 11.74
C PRO A 970 16.42 50.80 11.27
N LEU A 971 17.23 51.36 12.17
CA LEU A 971 18.56 51.90 11.86
C LEU A 971 19.71 50.89 12.07
N CYS A 972 19.37 49.63 12.32
CA CYS A 972 20.32 48.56 12.62
C CYS A 972 21.43 48.40 11.56
N SER A 973 21.10 48.60 10.28
CA SER A 973 22.08 48.55 9.16
C SER A 973 23.20 49.58 9.26
N THR A 974 22.98 50.70 9.96
CA THR A 974 23.96 51.80 10.11
C THR A 974 24.87 51.63 11.33
N LEU A 975 24.58 50.65 12.19
CA LEU A 975 25.28 50.41 13.44
C LEU A 975 26.75 50.00 13.20
N ASN A 976 27.64 50.51 14.05
CA ASN A 976 29.03 50.06 14.14
C ASN A 976 29.16 49.07 15.31
N VAL A 977 29.42 47.80 15.00
CA VAL A 977 29.50 46.70 15.99
C VAL A 977 30.50 47.00 17.10
N LYS A 978 31.58 47.73 16.82
CA LYS A 978 32.56 48.14 17.84
C LYS A 978 31.94 48.97 18.97
N TRP A 979 30.81 49.64 18.72
CA TRP A 979 30.09 50.35 19.77
C TRP A 979 29.30 49.39 20.64
N CYS A 980 28.69 48.35 20.08
CA CYS A 980 28.04 47.30 20.86
C CYS A 980 29.05 46.52 21.71
N ASP A 981 30.22 46.20 21.14
CA ASP A 981 31.32 45.56 21.87
C ASP A 981 31.75 46.43 23.06
N LYS A 982 31.79 47.77 22.88
CA LYS A 982 32.08 48.68 23.98
C LYS A 982 30.95 48.74 25.00
N ALA A 983 29.70 48.81 24.57
CA ALA A 983 28.54 48.83 25.46
C ALA A 983 28.51 47.60 26.37
N VAL A 984 28.65 46.39 25.80
CA VAL A 984 28.62 45.15 26.58
C VAL A 984 29.86 44.97 27.45
N ASN A 985 31.06 45.37 27.00
CA ASN A 985 32.29 45.16 27.78
C ASN A 985 32.49 46.22 28.88
N GLN A 986 31.64 47.24 28.92
CA GLN A 986 31.69 48.33 29.90
C GLN A 986 30.53 48.31 30.91
N MET A 987 29.75 47.23 30.93
CA MET A 987 28.72 46.99 31.94
C MET A 987 29.29 46.27 33.17
N ASN A 988 28.58 46.34 34.30
CA ASN A 988 28.92 45.52 35.47
C ASN A 988 28.60 44.04 35.19
N ARG A 989 29.65 43.20 35.23
CA ARG A 989 29.61 41.73 35.09
C ARG A 989 29.35 41.06 36.44
N GLY A 990 29.29 39.72 36.47
CA GLY A 990 29.03 38.95 37.70
C GLY A 990 27.55 38.96 38.09
N SER A 991 27.28 38.84 39.40
CA SER A 991 25.92 38.74 39.97
C SER A 991 25.13 40.06 40.01
N THR A 992 25.57 41.10 39.29
CA THR A 992 24.83 42.36 39.19
C THR A 992 23.53 42.12 38.43
N LEU A 993 22.38 42.39 39.05
CA LEU A 993 21.07 42.14 38.46
C LEU A 993 20.57 43.34 37.64
N TYR A 994 20.13 43.06 36.41
CA TYR A 994 19.49 44.01 35.50
C TYR A 994 18.02 43.65 35.32
N THR A 995 17.15 44.65 35.16
CA THR A 995 15.70 44.46 35.01
C THR A 995 15.13 45.23 33.83
N SER A 996 14.10 44.66 33.17
CA SER A 996 13.49 45.23 31.96
C SER A 996 12.67 46.51 32.18
N ASN A 997 12.29 46.82 33.43
CA ASN A 997 11.49 48.00 33.79
C ASN A 997 12.25 48.98 34.68
N ALA A 998 13.49 49.29 34.34
CA ALA A 998 14.21 50.35 35.02
C ALA A 998 14.11 51.66 34.25
N GLU A 999 13.68 52.73 34.94
CA GLU A 999 13.57 54.10 34.41
C GLU A 999 14.93 54.68 33.94
N ALA A 1000 16.04 53.99 34.22
CA ALA A 1000 17.39 54.36 33.82
C ALA A 1000 18.10 53.23 33.06
N LEU A 1001 18.79 53.59 31.97
CA LEU A 1001 19.49 52.66 31.08
C LEU A 1001 20.54 51.80 31.79
N ALA A 1002 21.17 52.34 32.85
CA ALA A 1002 22.18 51.66 33.67
C ALA A 1002 21.67 50.42 34.43
N LEU A 1003 20.35 50.29 34.59
CA LEU A 1003 19.71 49.21 35.33
C LEU A 1003 19.02 48.19 34.42
N SER A 1004 18.86 48.50 33.14
CA SER A 1004 18.35 47.61 32.09
C SER A 1004 19.42 47.21 31.07
N GLY A 1005 20.62 47.80 31.11
CA GLY A 1005 21.73 47.45 30.23
C GLY A 1005 22.82 48.52 30.14
N ASN A 1006 23.44 48.66 28.97
CA ASN A 1006 24.40 49.73 28.69
C ASN A 1006 24.34 50.17 27.22
N CYS A 1007 24.90 51.34 26.91
CA CYS A 1007 25.04 51.83 25.55
C CYS A 1007 26.41 52.49 25.32
N TRP A 1008 26.78 52.65 24.05
CA TRP A 1008 27.97 53.40 23.65
C TRP A 1008 27.73 54.14 22.32
N ALA A 1009 28.14 55.41 22.22
CA ALA A 1009 27.89 56.24 21.03
C ALA A 1009 29.08 57.08 20.57
N ASN A 1010 28.95 57.65 19.37
CA ASN A 1010 29.85 58.68 18.85
C ASN A 1010 29.59 60.06 19.50
N TRP A 1011 30.37 61.07 19.09
CA TRP A 1011 30.25 62.44 19.60
C TRP A 1011 28.90 63.13 19.27
N GLU A 1012 28.14 62.59 18.32
CA GLU A 1012 26.81 63.04 17.92
C GLU A 1012 25.69 62.25 18.64
N GLN A 1013 26.03 61.41 19.64
CA GLN A 1013 25.13 60.55 20.42
C GLN A 1013 24.47 59.40 19.64
N PHE A 1014 24.97 59.08 18.45
CA PHE A 1014 24.54 57.91 17.67
C PHE A 1014 25.37 56.69 18.05
N GLY A 1015 24.72 55.61 18.49
CA GLY A 1015 25.39 54.51 19.17
C GLY A 1015 24.66 53.18 19.12
N CYS A 1016 25.16 52.24 19.93
CA CYS A 1016 24.58 50.92 20.15
C CYS A 1016 24.19 50.74 21.62
N SER A 1017 23.08 50.06 21.89
CA SER A 1017 22.68 49.61 23.24
C SER A 1017 22.54 48.10 23.31
N VAL A 1018 22.91 47.52 24.45
CA VAL A 1018 22.63 46.13 24.82
C VAL A 1018 21.75 46.15 26.08
N GLN A 1019 20.53 45.61 26.01
CA GLN A 1019 19.52 45.79 27.07
C GLN A 1019 18.63 44.56 27.26
N ILE A 1020 18.22 44.30 28.51
CA ILE A 1020 17.11 43.38 28.82
C ILE A 1020 15.76 44.05 28.58
N ARG A 1021 14.81 43.32 28.00
CA ARG A 1021 13.43 43.76 27.73
C ARG A 1021 12.42 42.64 28.00
N GLY A 1022 11.14 43.02 28.04
CA GLY A 1022 10.00 42.10 28.14
C GLY A 1022 9.47 41.92 29.56
N THR A 1023 8.39 41.15 29.66
CA THR A 1023 7.84 40.62 30.91
C THR A 1023 7.81 39.11 30.81
N ASP A 1024 7.99 38.42 31.94
CA ASP A 1024 7.92 36.97 31.97
C ASP A 1024 6.47 36.46 31.77
N GLN A 1025 6.31 35.14 31.73
CA GLN A 1025 5.02 34.45 31.58
C GLN A 1025 4.00 34.73 32.71
N ASN A 1026 4.43 35.30 33.84
CA ASN A 1026 3.55 35.70 34.94
C ASN A 1026 3.19 37.20 34.89
N GLY A 1027 3.75 37.93 33.93
CA GLY A 1027 3.59 39.38 33.78
C GLY A 1027 4.57 40.20 34.62
N ASP A 1028 5.57 39.58 35.24
CA ASP A 1028 6.60 40.26 36.03
C ASP A 1028 7.73 40.79 35.13
N ASN A 1029 8.45 41.83 35.59
CA ASN A 1029 9.55 42.40 34.81
C ASN A 1029 10.74 41.44 34.79
N CYS A 1030 11.24 41.16 33.59
CA CYS A 1030 12.39 40.29 33.38
C CYS A 1030 13.61 40.74 34.17
N GLN A 1031 14.36 39.77 34.70
CA GLN A 1031 15.59 39.98 35.46
C GLN A 1031 16.68 39.00 35.01
N ILE A 1032 17.90 39.50 34.75
CA ILE A 1032 19.08 38.68 34.45
C ILE A 1032 20.34 39.30 35.08
N THR A 1033 21.37 38.51 35.28
CA THR A 1033 22.69 38.95 35.73
C THR A 1033 23.50 39.61 34.62
N GLY A 1034 24.55 40.34 35.01
CA GLY A 1034 25.45 40.97 34.07
C GLY A 1034 26.26 39.98 33.23
N ASP A 1035 26.54 38.79 33.75
CA ASP A 1035 27.16 37.73 32.96
C ASP A 1035 26.19 37.16 31.93
N GLU A 1036 24.94 36.85 32.31
CA GLU A 1036 23.92 36.36 31.38
C GLU A 1036 23.63 37.37 30.26
N MET A 1037 23.64 38.66 30.55
CA MET A 1037 23.44 39.68 29.50
C MET A 1037 24.65 39.81 28.56
N TRP A 1038 25.87 39.63 29.06
CA TRP A 1038 27.05 39.61 28.21
C TRP A 1038 27.10 38.35 27.35
N GLU A 1039 26.75 37.19 27.92
CA GLU A 1039 26.63 35.94 27.17
C GLU A 1039 25.54 36.03 26.12
N ALA A 1040 24.37 36.60 26.45
CA ALA A 1040 23.32 36.85 25.48
C ALA A 1040 23.78 37.75 24.32
N TYR A 1041 24.60 38.77 24.58
CA TYR A 1041 25.23 39.54 23.51
C TYR A 1041 26.12 38.67 22.62
N GLN A 1042 27.01 37.86 23.21
CA GLN A 1042 27.86 36.96 22.44
C GLN A 1042 27.04 36.00 21.60
N ASP A 1043 25.97 35.42 22.15
CA ASP A 1043 25.10 34.49 21.45
C ASP A 1043 24.37 35.16 20.29
N ILE A 1044 23.88 36.40 20.45
CA ILE A 1044 23.27 37.16 19.34
C ILE A 1044 24.25 37.30 18.17
N ARG A 1045 25.53 37.55 18.47
CA ARG A 1045 26.58 37.76 17.47
C ARG A 1045 27.03 36.44 16.82
N ASP A 1046 27.22 35.40 17.63
CA ASP A 1046 27.96 34.21 17.27
C ASP A 1046 27.05 33.00 16.99
N ILE A 1047 25.95 32.85 17.73
CA ILE A 1047 24.97 31.75 17.59
C ILE A 1047 23.80 32.17 16.70
N GLY A 1048 23.17 33.31 17.00
CA GLY A 1048 22.08 33.88 16.21
C GLY A 1048 22.52 34.40 14.83
N GLY A 1049 23.84 34.54 14.61
CA GLY A 1049 24.40 34.99 13.34
C GLY A 1049 24.10 36.45 13.01
N CYS A 1050 23.72 37.26 14.01
CA CYS A 1050 23.31 38.64 13.77
C CYS A 1050 24.52 39.55 13.55
N ASN A 1051 24.72 39.94 12.29
CA ASN A 1051 25.88 40.73 11.84
C ASN A 1051 26.00 42.12 12.48
N LYS A 1052 24.91 42.74 12.94
CA LYS A 1052 24.94 44.09 13.53
C LYS A 1052 24.10 44.20 14.79
N CYS A 1053 22.82 43.86 14.71
CA CYS A 1053 21.87 43.99 15.80
C CYS A 1053 20.84 42.87 15.69
N GLY A 1054 20.08 42.72 16.76
CA GLY A 1054 19.17 41.63 16.96
C GLY A 1054 18.92 41.38 18.43
N SER A 1055 18.05 40.42 18.72
CA SER A 1055 17.70 40.03 20.08
C SER A 1055 17.87 38.54 20.30
N LYS A 1056 18.24 38.17 21.53
CA LYS A 1056 18.13 36.81 22.06
C LYS A 1056 16.90 36.74 22.94
N HIS A 1057 15.98 35.83 22.65
CA HIS A 1057 14.78 35.55 23.43
C HIS A 1057 15.02 34.34 24.33
N PHE A 1058 14.54 34.40 25.57
CA PHE A 1058 14.71 33.32 26.56
C PHE A 1058 13.46 32.42 26.67
N GLY A 1059 12.53 32.49 25.71
CA GLY A 1059 11.32 31.66 25.67
C GLY A 1059 10.20 32.06 26.65
N ASN A 1060 10.54 32.62 27.81
CA ASN A 1060 9.60 33.02 28.86
C ASN A 1060 8.99 34.42 28.70
N GLY A 1061 9.21 35.10 27.56
CA GLY A 1061 8.81 36.50 27.34
C GLY A 1061 9.93 37.53 27.56
N CYS A 1062 11.04 37.11 28.20
CA CYS A 1062 12.24 37.93 28.35
C CYS A 1062 13.14 37.87 27.12
N LEU A 1063 13.86 38.97 26.86
CA LEU A 1063 14.87 39.03 25.80
C LEU A 1063 16.01 40.00 26.15
N VAL A 1064 17.18 39.79 25.57
CA VAL A 1064 18.24 40.80 25.46
C VAL A 1064 18.26 41.30 24.03
N SER A 1065 18.28 42.62 23.81
CA SER A 1065 18.37 43.22 22.48
C SER A 1065 19.65 44.03 22.31
N VAL A 1066 20.22 43.94 21.13
CA VAL A 1066 21.32 44.76 20.60
C VAL A 1066 20.73 45.63 19.52
N ASP A 1067 20.71 46.94 19.74
CA ASP A 1067 19.99 47.87 18.87
C ASP A 1067 20.73 49.19 18.68
N TYR A 1068 20.33 49.92 17.64
CA TYR A 1068 20.69 51.33 17.48
C TYR A 1068 20.06 52.17 18.59
N TYR A 1069 20.88 53.06 19.18
CA TYR A 1069 20.42 53.94 20.26
C TYR A 1069 20.90 55.37 20.04
N TYR A 1070 19.99 56.33 20.23
CA TYR A 1070 20.29 57.76 20.19
C TYR A 1070 20.14 58.36 21.59
N GLY A 1071 21.07 59.23 21.99
CA GLY A 1071 21.08 59.83 23.33
C GLY A 1071 21.92 59.07 24.34
N CYS A 1072 22.82 58.19 23.88
CA CYS A 1072 23.80 57.57 24.78
C CYS A 1072 24.86 58.59 25.20
N ASP A 1073 25.04 58.81 26.51
CA ASP A 1073 26.04 59.75 27.03
C ASP A 1073 27.28 59.06 27.64
N ASN A 1074 27.33 57.73 27.59
CA ASN A 1074 28.49 56.97 28.03
C ASN A 1074 29.54 57.04 26.91
N ARG A 1075 30.52 57.95 27.02
CA ARG A 1075 31.47 58.28 25.93
C ARG A 1075 32.95 58.19 26.27
N ASP A 1076 33.33 57.87 27.52
CA ASP A 1076 34.74 57.61 27.85
C ASP A 1076 35.06 56.56 28.94
N ASN A 1077 34.13 56.05 29.78
CA ASN A 1077 34.55 55.16 30.91
C ASN A 1077 33.60 54.02 31.35
N GLY A 1078 32.60 53.65 30.57
CA GLY A 1078 31.62 52.66 31.03
C GLY A 1078 30.78 53.15 32.20
N VAL A 1079 29.73 52.42 32.56
CA VAL A 1079 28.90 52.78 33.72
C VAL A 1079 29.67 52.41 34.99
N ASN A 1080 30.66 53.20 35.36
CA ASN A 1080 31.21 53.19 36.71
C ASN A 1080 30.54 54.28 37.53
N SER A 1081 30.01 53.82 38.66
CA SER A 1081 29.50 54.55 39.82
C SER A 1081 28.29 55.46 39.62
N ILE A 1082 27.19 55.02 40.23
CA ILE A 1082 26.27 55.88 40.97
C ILE A 1082 27.13 56.72 41.93
N GLU A 1083 27.29 58.02 41.67
CA GLU A 1083 27.72 58.99 42.69
C GLU A 1083 26.48 59.65 43.29
N GLU A 1084 26.29 59.34 44.58
CA GLU A 1084 25.41 59.89 45.63
C GLU A 1084 23.90 60.01 45.41
#